data_AF-A0A2S7IJP6-F1
#
_entry.id   AF-A0A2S7IJP6-F1
#
_cell.length_a   1.000
_cell.length_b   1.000
_cell.length_c   1.000
_cell.angle_alpha   90.00
_cell.angle_beta   90.00
_cell.angle_gamma   90.00
#
_symmetry.space_group_name_H-M   'P 1'
#
loop_
_entity.id
_entity.type
_entity.pdbx_description
1 polymer ?
#
loop_
_entity_poly.entity_id
_entity_poly.type
_entity_poly.pdbx_seq_one_letter_code
_entity_poly.pdbx_strand_id
1 'polypeptide(L)'
;MALKLPTATVLFQNTVHTLRRYPLECTFALIGTVAAAILTADEPAGPLTRDEYIRLVMMAALGLPLCLSASLLGQSKGWPQERRWIVQGLAAAIAFFFFWILRPEAYPQDVVHFGLLFVATHLLVSFAGFTGTGDTLFFWQFNKTLFIRFLTAVLYSLVLVIGLTTAYTAVNSLFGLNMAWHHLYKIWAVIFGLFNTLFFLSGIPEQLREDENPESYPKALQFFSQYILVPLALVYLVILLAYELKILIEWQLPKGLVSGLILGYAGLGLLALLLVYPIRKQEGRGWINAYSQYFYVGLIPLLILLVLAITKRVTTYGITQHRYFLIVLAAWLTFLTVYFLGYKKATIKTIPVSLALAILLITYGPQSATSVSFRSQKNILVDLFTQAKAVREEKLVPVDATTLKPRTAVRMASALGYILKNYEFTALQPILSIDLAQKEDSLRRAYKKSGDYMPSEQEIRWAGTAWVQNYLGLSGYEYRSYEAEEENTPELTTSYFIRTRSNVSSLKGYDYMLDRSMFLDTSLSDTLAGSVITYSDSVDYSLTFMIGKTRFVFPTNELALRIVQQEKQLKAYENQASSQALNRNYTLPKEMLQLMQEKEGFRVMAQLQELNFEYAKKQGPKILSFRVLYFIKQTRTVDQRASQ
;
A
#
# COMPACT_ATOMS: atom_id res chain seq x y z
N MET A 1 9.96 -35.13 35.47
CA MET A 1 9.85 -35.31 34.00
C MET A 1 11.10 -34.70 33.39
N ALA A 2 12.10 -35.52 33.03
CA ALA A 2 13.35 -35.00 32.45
C ALA A 2 13.06 -34.43 31.07
N LEU A 3 13.40 -33.16 30.85
CA LEU A 3 13.29 -32.49 29.57
C LEU A 3 14.26 -33.18 28.59
N LYS A 4 13.78 -34.16 27.80
CA LYS A 4 14.56 -34.74 26.70
C LYS A 4 14.59 -33.70 25.58
N LEU A 5 15.55 -32.79 25.64
CA LEU A 5 15.86 -31.93 24.51
C LEU A 5 16.20 -32.84 23.32
N PRO A 6 15.60 -32.63 22.13
CA PRO A 6 16.02 -33.34 20.94
C PRO A 6 17.51 -33.10 20.77
N THR A 7 18.28 -34.18 20.65
CA THR A 7 19.72 -34.09 20.47
C THR A 7 20.00 -33.37 19.15
N ALA A 8 21.07 -32.55 19.08
CA ALA A 8 21.45 -31.84 17.86
C ALA A 8 21.55 -32.77 16.63
N THR A 9 21.87 -34.05 16.86
CA THR A 9 21.88 -35.10 15.83
C THR A 9 20.51 -35.35 15.20
N VAL A 10 19.42 -35.36 15.97
CA VAL A 10 18.05 -35.55 15.45
C VAL A 10 17.63 -34.37 14.57
N LEU A 11 17.92 -33.14 15.03
CA LEU A 11 17.65 -31.93 14.24
C LEU A 11 18.45 -31.92 12.92
N PHE A 12 19.73 -32.31 12.99
CA PHE A 12 20.59 -32.41 11.82
C PHE A 12 20.08 -33.48 10.84
N GLN A 13 19.75 -34.68 11.31
CA GLN A 13 19.20 -35.75 10.48
C GLN A 13 17.90 -35.34 9.78
N ASN A 14 16.97 -34.70 10.50
CA ASN A 14 15.72 -34.20 9.91
C ASN A 14 15.96 -33.11 8.85
N THR A 15 16.95 -32.25 9.08
CA THR A 15 17.34 -31.21 8.11
C THR A 15 17.92 -31.82 6.85
N VAL A 16 18.85 -32.78 6.98
CA VAL A 16 19.46 -33.50 5.86
C VAL A 16 18.40 -34.28 5.06
N HIS A 17 17.45 -34.93 5.76
CA HIS A 17 16.34 -35.63 5.13
C HIS A 17 15.47 -34.67 4.31
N THR A 18 15.13 -33.52 4.88
CA THR A 18 14.34 -32.48 4.20
C THR A 18 15.05 -31.94 2.96
N LEU A 19 16.35 -31.66 3.06
CA LEU A 19 17.18 -31.19 1.94
C LEU A 19 17.24 -32.21 0.80
N ARG A 20 17.35 -33.51 1.12
CA ARG A 20 17.34 -34.59 0.12
C ARG A 20 15.98 -34.76 -0.54
N ARG A 21 14.90 -34.53 0.21
CA ARG A 21 13.53 -34.68 -0.28
C ARG A 21 13.07 -33.49 -1.14
N TYR A 22 13.52 -32.28 -0.82
CA TYR A 22 13.10 -31.03 -1.46
C TYR A 22 14.30 -30.14 -1.88
N PRO A 23 15.21 -30.65 -2.72
CA PRO A 23 16.46 -29.95 -3.02
C PRO A 23 16.26 -28.63 -3.77
N LEU A 24 15.32 -28.57 -4.73
CA LEU A 24 15.06 -27.36 -5.51
C LEU A 24 14.32 -26.30 -4.70
N GLU A 25 13.35 -26.71 -3.88
CA GLU A 25 12.63 -25.83 -2.97
C GLU A 25 13.59 -25.17 -1.97
N CYS A 26 14.51 -25.96 -1.40
CA CYS A 26 15.55 -25.44 -0.50
C CYS A 26 16.55 -24.53 -1.23
N THR A 27 16.84 -24.81 -2.51
CA THR A 27 17.70 -23.96 -3.33
C THR A 27 17.06 -22.60 -3.58
N PHE A 28 15.79 -22.56 -3.99
CA PHE A 28 15.05 -21.30 -4.15
C PHE A 28 14.93 -20.55 -2.82
N ALA A 29 14.65 -21.25 -1.71
CA ALA A 29 14.64 -20.64 -0.38
C ALA A 29 15.99 -19.98 -0.03
N LEU A 30 17.10 -20.66 -0.30
CA LEU A 30 18.45 -20.13 -0.08
C LEU A 30 18.74 -18.90 -0.96
N ILE A 31 18.43 -18.97 -2.26
CA ILE A 31 18.62 -17.83 -3.19
C ILE A 31 17.83 -16.62 -2.69
N GLY A 32 16.54 -16.81 -2.36
CA GLY A 32 15.68 -15.76 -1.85
C GLY A 32 16.18 -15.17 -0.52
N THR A 33 16.62 -16.02 0.41
CA THR A 33 17.19 -15.57 1.69
C THR A 33 18.46 -14.76 1.50
N VAL A 34 19.39 -15.23 0.67
CA VAL A 34 20.66 -14.55 0.42
C VAL A 34 20.39 -13.19 -0.24
N ALA A 35 19.55 -13.14 -1.27
CA ALA A 35 19.17 -11.89 -1.91
C ALA A 35 18.47 -10.93 -0.95
N ALA A 36 17.51 -11.41 -0.14
CA ALA A 36 16.82 -10.61 0.85
C ALA A 36 17.78 -10.07 1.94
N ALA A 37 18.73 -10.89 2.40
CA ALA A 37 19.73 -10.49 3.39
C ALA A 37 20.73 -9.45 2.86
N ILE A 38 21.04 -9.49 1.55
CA ILE A 38 21.89 -8.47 0.92
C ILE A 38 21.13 -7.15 0.77
N LEU A 39 19.83 -7.20 0.43
CA LEU A 39 18.96 -6.02 0.30
C LEU A 39 18.74 -5.24 1.59
N THR A 40 19.08 -5.79 2.76
CA THR A 40 18.92 -5.08 4.04
C THR A 40 20.00 -4.03 4.28
N ALA A 41 21.08 -4.03 3.50
CA ALA A 41 22.12 -3.02 3.57
C ALA A 41 21.74 -1.82 2.70
N ASP A 42 22.16 -0.61 3.11
CA ASP A 42 21.90 0.63 2.36
C ASP A 42 22.46 0.55 0.93
N GLU A 43 23.68 0.01 0.82
CA GLU A 43 24.29 -0.37 -0.45
C GLU A 43 24.42 -1.91 -0.51
N PRO A 44 23.68 -2.59 -1.40
CA PRO A 44 23.79 -4.03 -1.59
C PRO A 44 25.22 -4.42 -1.97
N ALA A 45 25.88 -5.20 -1.12
CA ALA A 45 27.19 -5.75 -1.45
C ALA A 45 27.06 -6.83 -2.54
N GLY A 46 27.89 -6.78 -3.58
CA GLY A 46 28.01 -7.84 -4.59
C GLY A 46 27.91 -7.35 -6.04
N PRO A 47 27.88 -8.28 -7.01
CA PRO A 47 27.96 -7.96 -8.43
C PRO A 47 26.63 -7.51 -9.05
N LEU A 48 25.52 -7.72 -8.33
CA LEU A 48 24.18 -7.41 -8.81
C LEU A 48 23.70 -6.06 -8.28
N THR A 49 22.89 -5.39 -9.09
CA THR A 49 22.15 -4.19 -8.71
C THR A 49 21.06 -4.50 -7.67
N ARG A 50 20.59 -3.47 -6.97
CA ARG A 50 19.45 -3.58 -6.04
C ARG A 50 18.21 -4.18 -6.71
N ASP A 51 17.90 -3.74 -7.93
CA ASP A 51 16.74 -4.20 -8.69
C ASP A 51 16.87 -5.68 -9.08
N GLU A 52 18.07 -6.15 -9.43
CA GLU A 52 18.33 -7.57 -9.70
C GLU A 52 18.16 -8.42 -8.44
N TYR A 53 18.58 -7.95 -7.26
CA TYR A 53 18.31 -8.67 -6.02
C TYR A 53 16.81 -8.73 -5.70
N ILE A 54 16.03 -7.68 -5.98
CA ILE A 54 14.57 -7.70 -5.86
C ILE A 54 13.98 -8.77 -6.79
N ARG A 55 14.45 -8.82 -8.05
CA ARG A 55 14.05 -9.85 -9.02
C ARG A 55 14.41 -11.26 -8.57
N LEU A 56 15.57 -11.46 -7.94
CA LEU A 56 15.95 -12.76 -7.34
C LEU A 56 15.02 -13.17 -6.20
N VAL A 57 14.62 -12.23 -5.32
CA VAL A 57 13.64 -12.51 -4.26
C VAL A 57 12.29 -12.90 -4.87
N MET A 58 11.81 -12.17 -5.88
CA MET A 58 10.55 -12.48 -6.57
C MET A 58 10.61 -13.85 -7.27
N MET A 59 11.70 -14.12 -7.99
CA MET A 59 11.96 -15.41 -8.64
C MET A 59 11.93 -16.56 -7.63
N ALA A 60 12.64 -16.42 -6.51
CA ALA A 60 12.66 -17.41 -5.44
C ALA A 60 11.29 -17.63 -4.78
N ALA A 61 10.56 -16.53 -4.52
CA ALA A 61 9.23 -16.56 -3.93
C ALA A 61 8.19 -17.26 -4.83
N LEU A 62 8.34 -17.20 -6.15
CA LEU A 62 7.53 -17.97 -7.10
C LEU A 62 8.05 -19.40 -7.30
N GLY A 63 9.37 -19.57 -7.33
CA GLY A 63 10.02 -20.85 -7.62
C GLY A 63 9.82 -21.89 -6.54
N LEU A 64 9.85 -21.49 -5.27
CA LEU A 64 9.62 -22.38 -4.13
C LEU A 64 8.25 -23.08 -4.20
N PRO A 65 7.09 -22.38 -4.21
CA PRO A 65 5.79 -23.04 -4.28
C PRO A 65 5.55 -23.77 -5.62
N LEU A 66 6.15 -23.28 -6.72
CA LEU A 66 6.04 -23.95 -8.03
C LEU A 66 6.77 -25.30 -8.05
N CYS A 67 8.00 -25.37 -7.54
CA CYS A 67 8.76 -26.61 -7.40
C CYS A 67 8.10 -27.55 -6.41
N LEU A 68 7.61 -27.03 -5.28
CA LEU A 68 6.86 -27.82 -4.30
C LEU A 68 5.61 -28.46 -4.93
N SER A 69 4.87 -27.70 -5.75
CA SER A 69 3.72 -28.22 -6.48
C SER A 69 4.10 -29.37 -7.43
N ALA A 70 5.22 -29.25 -8.15
CA ALA A 70 5.74 -30.30 -9.01
C ALA A 70 6.14 -31.56 -8.21
N SER A 71 6.81 -31.37 -7.06
CA SER A 71 7.19 -32.45 -6.14
C SER A 71 5.96 -33.21 -5.62
N LEU A 72 4.94 -32.48 -5.16
CA LEU A 72 3.70 -33.07 -4.65
C LEU A 72 2.92 -33.82 -5.73
N LEU A 73 2.88 -33.28 -6.96
CA LEU A 73 2.24 -33.94 -8.09
C LEU A 73 2.93 -35.28 -8.42
N GLY A 74 4.26 -35.27 -8.48
CA GLY A 74 5.05 -36.48 -8.76
C GLY A 74 4.96 -37.53 -7.65
N GLN A 75 4.89 -37.10 -6.39
CA GLN A 75 4.64 -37.97 -5.23
C GLN A 75 3.25 -38.61 -5.30
N SER A 76 2.21 -37.80 -5.49
CA SER A 76 0.82 -38.24 -5.58
C SER A 76 0.57 -39.26 -6.70
N LYS A 77 1.19 -39.05 -7.87
CA LYS A 77 1.04 -39.94 -9.03
C LYS A 77 1.93 -41.18 -8.99
N GLY A 78 2.77 -41.36 -7.96
CA GLY A 78 3.68 -42.49 -7.87
C GLY A 78 4.71 -42.54 -9.02
N TRP A 79 5.07 -41.38 -9.60
CA TRP A 79 5.97 -41.35 -10.74
C TRP A 79 7.39 -41.85 -10.39
N PRO A 80 8.08 -42.51 -11.34
CA PRO A 80 9.49 -42.86 -11.17
C PRO A 80 10.34 -41.60 -11.01
N GLN A 81 11.51 -41.75 -10.37
CA GLN A 81 12.39 -40.64 -10.01
C GLN A 81 12.75 -39.75 -11.21
N GLU A 82 13.03 -40.34 -12.38
CA GLU A 82 13.34 -39.62 -13.62
C GLU A 82 12.24 -38.63 -14.02
N ARG A 83 10.99 -39.09 -14.08
CA ARG A 83 9.85 -38.25 -14.44
C ARG A 83 9.61 -37.15 -13.41
N ARG A 84 9.84 -37.42 -12.12
CA ARG A 84 9.75 -36.39 -11.07
C ARG A 84 10.77 -35.28 -11.29
N TRP A 85 12.03 -35.63 -11.55
CA TRP A 85 13.08 -34.66 -11.86
C TRP A 85 12.82 -33.86 -13.13
N ILE A 86 12.25 -34.46 -14.18
CA ILE A 86 11.87 -33.73 -15.40
C ILE A 86 10.85 -32.63 -15.09
N VAL A 87 9.76 -32.97 -14.38
CA VAL A 87 8.70 -32.00 -14.07
C VAL A 87 9.18 -30.94 -13.07
N GLN A 88 9.98 -31.33 -12.08
CA GLN A 88 10.64 -30.41 -11.16
C GLN A 88 11.64 -29.48 -11.87
N GLY A 89 12.43 -30.00 -12.81
CA GLY A 89 13.35 -29.23 -13.62
C GLY A 89 12.63 -28.24 -14.53
N LEU A 90 11.50 -28.63 -15.13
CA LEU A 90 10.65 -27.72 -15.89
C LEU A 90 10.07 -26.61 -15.01
N ALA A 91 9.57 -26.95 -13.81
CA ALA A 91 9.10 -25.98 -12.83
C ALA A 91 10.20 -24.99 -12.42
N ALA A 92 11.42 -25.48 -12.16
CA ALA A 92 12.57 -24.64 -11.85
C ALA A 92 12.99 -23.75 -13.02
N ALA A 93 12.95 -24.26 -14.26
CA ALA A 93 13.24 -23.48 -15.45
C ALA A 93 12.21 -22.34 -15.63
N ILE A 94 10.90 -22.63 -15.50
CA ILE A 94 9.84 -21.61 -15.52
C ILE A 94 10.09 -20.56 -14.44
N ALA A 95 10.41 -20.99 -13.22
CA ALA A 95 10.72 -20.08 -12.13
C ALA A 95 11.92 -19.17 -12.47
N PHE A 96 13.00 -19.74 -13.03
CA PHE A 96 14.18 -18.99 -13.44
C PHE A 96 13.87 -17.95 -14.52
N PHE A 97 12.99 -18.26 -15.49
CA PHE A 97 12.56 -17.29 -16.50
C PHE A 97 11.85 -16.07 -15.91
N PHE A 98 11.21 -16.18 -14.74
CA PHE A 98 10.58 -15.02 -14.09
C PHE A 98 11.57 -13.91 -13.72
N PHE A 99 12.86 -14.21 -13.53
CA PHE A 99 13.89 -13.20 -13.30
C PHE A 99 14.02 -12.20 -14.48
N TRP A 100 13.82 -12.67 -15.70
CA TRP A 100 13.92 -11.85 -16.91
C TRP A 100 12.58 -11.23 -17.31
N ILE A 101 11.48 -11.93 -17.00
CA ILE A 101 10.12 -11.49 -17.34
C ILE A 101 9.66 -10.37 -16.41
N LEU A 102 9.84 -10.53 -15.10
CA LEU A 102 9.36 -9.57 -14.11
C LEU A 102 10.41 -8.50 -13.85
N ARG A 103 10.18 -7.29 -14.36
CA ARG A 103 11.07 -6.13 -14.20
C ARG A 103 10.28 -4.94 -13.61
N PRO A 104 9.86 -5.01 -12.33
CA PRO A 104 9.03 -3.98 -11.69
C PRO A 104 9.67 -2.58 -11.65
N GLU A 105 11.00 -2.50 -11.77
CA GLU A 105 11.75 -1.26 -11.90
C GLU A 105 11.40 -0.51 -13.20
N ALA A 106 11.26 -1.24 -14.31
CA ALA A 106 10.93 -0.70 -15.62
C ALA A 106 9.42 -0.71 -15.89
N TYR A 107 8.72 -1.77 -15.48
CA TYR A 107 7.29 -2.01 -15.74
C TYR A 107 6.52 -2.14 -14.42
N PRO A 108 5.92 -1.06 -13.88
CA PRO A 108 5.26 -1.07 -12.57
C PRO A 108 4.17 -2.15 -12.42
N GLN A 109 3.50 -2.49 -13.53
CA GLN A 109 2.51 -3.55 -13.59
C GLN A 109 3.04 -4.94 -13.23
N ASP A 110 4.36 -5.18 -13.31
CA ASP A 110 4.95 -6.47 -12.95
C ASP A 110 4.89 -6.75 -11.46
N VAL A 111 4.73 -5.73 -10.60
CA VAL A 111 4.39 -5.93 -9.19
C VAL A 111 3.04 -6.64 -9.05
N VAL A 112 2.07 -6.26 -9.90
CA VAL A 112 0.75 -6.90 -9.93
C VAL A 112 0.84 -8.30 -10.52
N HIS A 113 1.57 -8.49 -11.63
CA HIS A 113 1.79 -9.81 -12.22
C HIS A 113 2.45 -10.76 -11.20
N PHE A 114 3.48 -10.29 -10.49
CA PHE A 114 4.11 -11.03 -9.40
C PHE A 114 3.13 -11.41 -8.30
N GLY A 115 2.34 -10.45 -7.80
CA GLY A 115 1.35 -10.71 -6.75
C GLY A 115 0.32 -11.77 -7.16
N LEU A 116 -0.20 -11.68 -8.38
CA LEU A 116 -1.15 -12.67 -8.93
C LEU A 116 -0.49 -14.05 -9.08
N LEU A 117 0.71 -14.11 -9.67
CA LEU A 117 1.45 -15.37 -9.82
C LEU A 117 1.81 -16.00 -8.47
N PHE A 118 2.16 -15.18 -7.48
CA PHE A 118 2.47 -15.63 -6.14
C PHE A 118 1.26 -16.28 -5.47
N VAL A 119 0.09 -15.65 -5.54
CA VAL A 119 -1.16 -16.26 -5.04
C VAL A 119 -1.49 -17.53 -5.83
N ALA A 120 -1.36 -17.52 -7.16
CA ALA A 120 -1.67 -18.69 -7.99
C ALA A 120 -0.77 -19.89 -7.69
N THR A 121 0.54 -19.69 -7.50
CA THR A 121 1.49 -20.76 -7.18
C THR A 121 1.27 -21.31 -5.77
N HIS A 122 0.87 -20.48 -4.81
CA HIS A 122 0.46 -20.94 -3.48
C HIS A 122 -0.83 -21.76 -3.52
N LEU A 123 -1.83 -21.31 -4.28
CA LEU A 123 -3.05 -22.09 -4.51
C LEU A 123 -2.72 -23.43 -5.19
N LEU A 124 -1.77 -23.45 -6.13
CA LEU A 124 -1.34 -24.68 -6.79
C LEU A 124 -0.84 -25.74 -5.79
N VAL A 125 -0.06 -25.35 -4.77
CA VAL A 125 0.41 -26.27 -3.72
C VAL A 125 -0.77 -26.99 -3.04
N SER A 126 -1.90 -26.31 -2.83
CA SER A 126 -3.07 -26.87 -2.14
C SER A 126 -3.69 -28.07 -2.87
N PHE A 127 -3.61 -28.13 -4.20
CA PHE A 127 -4.30 -29.15 -5.01
C PHE A 127 -3.39 -29.98 -5.92
N ALA A 128 -2.11 -29.61 -6.08
CA ALA A 128 -1.16 -30.33 -6.95
C ALA A 128 -1.05 -31.82 -6.60
N GLY A 129 -1.09 -32.16 -5.30
CA GLY A 129 -1.10 -33.54 -4.81
C GLY A 129 -2.43 -34.29 -4.97
N PHE A 130 -3.51 -33.66 -5.44
CA PHE A 130 -4.87 -34.25 -5.41
C PHE A 130 -5.69 -33.98 -6.68
N THR A 131 -5.10 -34.26 -7.85
CA THR A 131 -5.73 -34.06 -9.17
C THR A 131 -6.77 -35.11 -9.57
N GLY A 132 -6.95 -36.18 -8.78
CA GLY A 132 -7.93 -37.25 -9.04
C GLY A 132 -9.34 -36.99 -8.48
N THR A 133 -10.33 -37.71 -9.02
CA THR A 133 -11.72 -37.74 -8.51
C THR A 133 -11.83 -38.63 -7.26
N GLY A 134 -12.70 -38.28 -6.30
CA GLY A 134 -12.98 -39.09 -5.11
C GLY A 134 -12.18 -38.73 -3.85
N ASP A 135 -11.04 -38.07 -3.96
CA ASP A 135 -10.14 -37.82 -2.81
C ASP A 135 -10.50 -36.59 -1.95
N THR A 136 -11.78 -36.23 -1.77
CA THR A 136 -12.11 -34.95 -1.11
C THR A 136 -11.70 -34.92 0.37
N LEU A 137 -11.80 -36.05 1.08
CA LEU A 137 -11.37 -36.16 2.48
C LEU A 137 -9.85 -36.11 2.60
N PHE A 138 -9.11 -36.85 1.77
CA PHE A 138 -7.64 -36.80 1.75
C PHE A 138 -7.11 -35.40 1.37
N PHE A 139 -7.73 -34.76 0.38
CA PHE A 139 -7.43 -33.37 0.02
C PHE A 139 -7.61 -32.43 1.22
N TRP A 140 -8.69 -32.61 1.98
CA TRP A 140 -8.93 -31.84 3.18
C TRP A 140 -7.87 -32.11 4.26
N GLN A 141 -7.56 -33.38 4.54
CA GLN A 141 -6.56 -33.76 5.55
C GLN A 141 -5.16 -33.23 5.20
N PHE A 142 -4.79 -33.29 3.92
CA PHE A 142 -3.55 -32.72 3.42
C PHE A 142 -3.49 -31.21 3.64
N ASN A 143 -4.54 -30.48 3.22
CA ASN A 143 -4.59 -29.03 3.39
C ASN A 143 -4.67 -28.61 4.87
N LYS A 144 -5.37 -29.37 5.72
CA LYS A 144 -5.33 -29.21 7.18
C LYS A 144 -3.88 -29.29 7.68
N THR A 145 -3.14 -30.30 7.24
CA THR A 145 -1.75 -30.52 7.65
C THR A 145 -0.84 -29.38 7.19
N LEU A 146 -0.93 -28.99 5.91
CA LEU A 146 -0.18 -27.83 5.39
C LEU A 146 -0.52 -26.55 6.15
N PHE A 147 -1.79 -26.29 6.43
CA PHE A 147 -2.25 -25.10 7.14
C PHE A 147 -1.69 -25.05 8.56
N ILE A 148 -1.79 -26.14 9.33
CA ILE A 148 -1.22 -26.21 10.69
C ILE A 148 0.31 -26.12 10.66
N ARG A 149 0.98 -26.73 9.68
CA ARG A 149 2.44 -26.62 9.50
C ARG A 149 2.86 -25.20 9.17
N PHE A 150 2.13 -24.50 8.32
CA PHE A 150 2.37 -23.10 8.00
C PHE A 150 2.23 -22.20 9.24
N LEU A 151 1.12 -22.33 9.98
CA LEU A 151 0.89 -21.55 11.21
C LEU A 151 1.96 -21.81 12.28
N THR A 152 2.34 -23.07 12.48
CA THR A 152 3.39 -23.42 13.44
C THR A 152 4.77 -22.95 13.01
N ALA A 153 5.10 -23.01 11.71
CA ALA A 153 6.33 -22.44 11.15
C ALA A 153 6.43 -20.93 11.40
N VAL A 154 5.35 -20.19 11.10
CA VAL A 154 5.27 -18.74 11.34
C VAL A 154 5.37 -18.43 12.84
N LEU A 155 4.63 -19.14 13.69
CA LEU A 155 4.69 -18.95 15.14
C LEU A 155 6.11 -19.14 15.68
N TYR A 156 6.77 -20.23 15.31
CA TYR A 156 8.14 -20.50 15.76
C TYR A 156 9.14 -19.49 15.21
N SER A 157 8.95 -19.04 13.96
CA SER A 157 9.77 -17.97 13.37
C SER A 157 9.59 -16.65 14.11
N LEU A 158 8.36 -16.28 14.49
CA LEU A 158 8.07 -15.08 15.27
C LEU A 158 8.69 -15.16 16.67
N VAL A 159 8.56 -16.30 17.36
CA VAL A 159 9.18 -16.51 18.68
C VAL A 159 10.71 -16.36 18.58
N LEU A 160 11.35 -16.95 17.56
CA LEU A 160 12.79 -16.81 17.33
C LEU A 160 13.19 -15.35 17.03
N VAL A 161 12.45 -14.66 16.16
CA VAL A 161 12.69 -13.26 15.82
C VAL A 161 12.56 -12.37 17.05
N ILE A 162 11.49 -12.54 17.84
CA ILE A 162 11.29 -11.78 19.08
C ILE A 162 12.43 -12.06 20.06
N GLY A 163 12.74 -13.33 20.32
CA GLY A 163 13.81 -13.71 21.25
C GLY A 163 15.18 -13.16 20.83
N LEU A 164 15.54 -13.26 19.55
CA LEU A 164 16.82 -12.75 19.03
C LEU A 164 16.86 -11.22 18.96
N THR A 165 15.73 -10.55 18.68
CA THR A 165 15.63 -9.09 18.73
C THR A 165 15.79 -8.58 20.16
N THR A 166 15.17 -9.24 21.14
CA THR A 166 15.35 -8.93 22.56
C THR A 166 16.79 -9.15 23.00
N ALA A 167 17.41 -10.28 22.62
CA ALA A 167 18.81 -10.56 22.93
C ALA A 167 19.76 -9.54 22.29
N TYR A 168 19.54 -9.21 21.01
CA TYR A 168 20.31 -8.19 20.28
C TYR A 168 20.22 -6.83 20.97
N THR A 169 19.01 -6.42 21.36
CA THR A 169 18.78 -5.14 22.06
C THR A 169 19.45 -5.14 23.43
N ALA A 170 19.32 -6.23 24.20
CA ALA A 170 19.95 -6.36 25.51
C ALA A 170 21.48 -6.27 25.41
N VAL A 171 22.10 -6.97 24.46
CA VAL A 171 23.55 -6.90 24.24
C VAL A 171 23.96 -5.50 23.79
N ASN A 172 23.21 -4.87 22.88
CA ASN A 172 23.50 -3.51 22.44
C ASN A 172 23.49 -2.49 23.58
N SER A 173 22.48 -2.58 24.46
CA SER A 173 22.29 -1.66 25.59
C SER A 173 23.23 -1.95 26.75
N LEU A 174 23.42 -3.21 27.15
CA LEU A 174 24.25 -3.59 28.29
C LEU A 174 25.74 -3.34 28.05
N PHE A 175 26.19 -3.52 26.81
CA PHE A 175 27.59 -3.35 26.44
C PHE A 175 27.88 -2.05 25.68
N GLY A 176 26.86 -1.22 25.41
CA GLY A 176 27.03 0.08 24.74
C GLY A 176 27.59 -0.01 23.32
N LEU A 177 27.24 -1.05 22.56
CA LEU A 177 27.93 -1.43 21.32
C LEU A 177 27.49 -0.66 20.06
N ASN A 178 26.42 0.15 20.12
CA ASN A 178 25.86 0.92 18.99
C ASN A 178 25.71 0.11 17.68
N MET A 179 25.23 -1.14 17.78
CA MET A 179 25.13 -2.08 16.66
C MET A 179 24.03 -1.68 15.66
N ALA A 180 24.34 -1.76 14.36
CA ALA A 180 23.44 -1.35 13.28
C ALA A 180 22.27 -2.33 13.05
N TRP A 181 21.04 -1.79 12.94
CA TRP A 181 19.81 -2.57 12.77
C TRP A 181 19.79 -3.49 11.53
N HIS A 182 20.57 -3.19 10.49
CA HIS A 182 20.64 -4.06 9.31
C HIS A 182 21.15 -5.47 9.63
N HIS A 183 21.95 -5.67 10.69
CA HIS A 183 22.36 -7.01 11.12
C HIS A 183 21.17 -7.84 11.59
N LEU A 184 20.22 -7.20 12.27
CA LEU A 184 19.00 -7.84 12.75
C LEU A 184 18.09 -8.23 11.58
N TYR A 185 17.97 -7.38 10.55
CA TYR A 185 17.18 -7.71 9.36
C TYR A 185 17.75 -8.92 8.57
N LYS A 186 19.08 -9.10 8.54
CA LYS A 186 19.70 -10.31 7.97
C LYS A 186 19.29 -11.57 8.73
N ILE A 187 19.26 -11.49 10.07
CA ILE A 187 18.78 -12.59 10.92
C ILE A 187 17.32 -12.89 10.61
N TRP A 188 16.47 -11.87 10.45
CA TRP A 188 15.07 -12.06 10.07
C TRP A 188 14.92 -12.72 8.70
N ALA A 189 15.72 -12.34 7.70
CA ALA A 189 15.73 -12.97 6.38
C ALA A 189 16.11 -14.46 6.45
N VAL A 190 17.09 -14.82 7.29
CA VAL A 190 17.48 -16.22 7.53
C VAL A 190 16.37 -17.00 8.23
N ILE A 191 15.72 -16.40 9.24
CA ILE A 191 14.64 -17.08 9.97
C ILE A 191 13.42 -17.32 9.08
N PHE A 192 12.92 -16.28 8.40
CA PHE A 192 11.73 -16.40 7.56
C PHE A 192 11.98 -17.11 6.23
N GLY A 193 13.18 -17.04 5.68
CA GLY A 193 13.47 -17.67 4.40
C GLY A 193 14.01 -19.11 4.52
N LEU A 194 14.93 -19.38 5.44
CA LEU A 194 15.51 -20.72 5.60
C LEU A 194 14.83 -21.52 6.72
N PHE A 195 14.85 -21.03 7.96
CA PHE A 195 14.30 -21.79 9.10
C PHE A 195 12.81 -22.10 8.90
N ASN A 196 12.00 -21.10 8.56
CA ASN A 196 10.56 -21.26 8.34
C ASN A 196 10.28 -22.29 7.24
N THR A 197 10.95 -22.16 6.10
CA THR A 197 10.79 -23.06 4.95
C THR A 197 11.20 -24.49 5.29
N LEU A 198 12.38 -24.69 5.88
CA LEU A 198 12.86 -26.03 6.26
C LEU A 198 11.91 -26.67 7.28
N PHE A 199 11.47 -25.91 8.27
CA PHE A 199 10.51 -26.39 9.25
C PHE A 199 9.18 -26.79 8.59
N PHE A 200 8.64 -25.94 7.70
CA PHE A 200 7.42 -26.22 6.95
C PHE A 200 7.55 -27.50 6.08
N LEU A 201 8.61 -27.59 5.27
CA LEU A 201 8.85 -28.72 4.37
C LEU A 201 9.07 -30.04 5.12
N SER A 202 9.77 -30.01 6.24
CA SER A 202 9.99 -31.19 7.10
C SER A 202 8.69 -31.77 7.66
N GLY A 203 7.64 -30.95 7.72
CA GLY A 203 6.33 -31.30 8.26
C GLY A 203 5.34 -31.88 7.25
N ILE A 204 5.69 -31.94 5.96
CA ILE A 204 4.84 -32.48 4.90
C ILE A 204 4.90 -34.03 4.94
N PRO A 205 3.77 -34.76 5.05
CA PRO A 205 3.76 -36.23 5.11
C PRO A 205 4.45 -36.88 3.90
N GLU A 206 5.15 -38.00 4.11
CA GLU A 206 5.77 -38.77 3.01
C GLU A 206 4.73 -39.45 2.11
N GLN A 207 3.69 -40.01 2.73
CA GLN A 207 2.54 -40.57 2.04
C GLN A 207 1.39 -39.57 2.10
N LEU A 208 0.96 -39.08 0.93
CA LEU A 208 -0.12 -38.08 0.84
C LEU A 208 -1.50 -38.68 1.12
N ARG A 209 -1.63 -40.01 1.02
CA ARG A 209 -2.88 -40.77 1.20
C ARG A 209 -2.69 -41.82 2.30
N GLU A 210 -2.52 -41.37 3.54
CA GLU A 210 -2.59 -42.27 4.69
C GLU A 210 -4.04 -42.43 5.14
N ASP A 211 -4.44 -43.67 5.44
CA ASP A 211 -5.73 -43.97 6.07
C ASP A 211 -5.68 -43.53 7.54
N GLU A 212 -5.75 -42.22 7.80
CA GLU A 212 -5.99 -41.73 9.14
C GLU A 212 -7.47 -41.88 9.52
N ASN A 213 -7.69 -42.50 10.67
CA ASN A 213 -8.98 -42.64 11.32
C ASN A 213 -9.66 -41.24 11.45
N PRO A 214 -10.95 -41.06 11.11
CA PRO A 214 -11.66 -39.77 11.21
C PRO A 214 -11.62 -39.11 12.59
N GLU A 215 -11.26 -39.87 13.63
CA GLU A 215 -11.03 -39.37 15.00
C GLU A 215 -9.71 -38.58 15.18
N SER A 216 -8.82 -38.52 14.17
CA SER A 216 -7.54 -37.76 14.25
C SER A 216 -7.70 -36.23 14.21
N TYR A 217 -8.93 -35.71 14.21
CA TYR A 217 -9.16 -34.27 14.14
C TYR A 217 -8.65 -33.57 15.41
N PRO A 218 -7.68 -32.64 15.32
CA PRO A 218 -7.10 -32.03 16.51
C PRO A 218 -8.18 -31.31 17.32
N LYS A 219 -8.36 -31.70 18.59
CA LYS A 219 -9.40 -31.13 19.47
C LYS A 219 -9.35 -29.60 19.53
N ALA A 220 -8.16 -29.02 19.52
CA ALA A 220 -7.97 -27.57 19.49
C ALA A 220 -8.49 -26.93 18.20
N LEU A 221 -8.18 -27.52 17.03
CA LEU A 221 -8.67 -27.04 15.74
C LEU A 221 -10.18 -27.22 15.62
N GLN A 222 -10.72 -28.31 16.18
CA GLN A 222 -12.15 -28.52 16.29
C GLN A 222 -12.82 -27.43 17.11
N PHE A 223 -12.34 -27.20 18.33
CA PHE A 223 -12.92 -26.19 19.20
C PHE A 223 -12.86 -24.80 18.57
N PHE A 224 -11.71 -24.43 18.00
CA PHE A 224 -11.52 -23.17 17.30
C PHE A 224 -12.50 -23.01 16.13
N SER A 225 -12.56 -23.99 15.24
CA SER A 225 -13.38 -23.89 14.03
C SER A 225 -14.87 -23.89 14.36
N GLN A 226 -15.28 -24.74 15.30
CA GLN A 226 -16.66 -24.92 15.70
C GLN A 226 -17.15 -23.77 16.58
N TYR A 227 -16.51 -23.49 17.71
CA TYR A 227 -17.07 -22.60 18.73
C TYR A 227 -16.55 -21.15 18.65
N ILE A 228 -15.53 -20.88 17.85
CA ILE A 228 -15.01 -19.52 17.66
C ILE A 228 -15.31 -19.05 16.25
N LEU A 229 -14.82 -19.78 15.24
CA LEU A 229 -14.82 -19.30 13.86
C LEU A 229 -16.22 -19.26 13.22
N VAL A 230 -17.03 -20.33 13.37
CA VAL A 230 -18.39 -20.34 12.83
C VAL A 230 -19.31 -19.31 13.52
N PRO A 231 -19.38 -19.21 14.86
CA PRO A 231 -20.14 -18.15 15.53
C PRO A 231 -19.69 -16.75 15.12
N LEU A 232 -18.38 -16.51 15.00
CA LEU A 232 -17.86 -15.23 14.53
C LEU A 232 -18.34 -14.91 13.10
N ALA A 233 -18.31 -15.90 12.19
CA ALA A 233 -18.81 -15.73 10.84
C ALA A 233 -20.32 -15.44 10.83
N LEU A 234 -21.12 -16.07 11.70
CA LEU A 234 -22.55 -15.79 11.83
C LEU A 234 -22.83 -14.38 12.36
N VAL A 235 -22.12 -13.93 13.41
CA VAL A 235 -22.23 -12.56 13.92
C VAL A 235 -21.87 -11.56 12.82
N TYR A 236 -20.80 -11.82 12.07
CA TYR A 236 -20.42 -10.96 10.96
C TYR A 236 -21.50 -10.93 9.86
N LEU A 237 -22.08 -12.07 9.48
CA LEU A 237 -23.21 -12.10 8.55
C LEU A 237 -24.36 -11.22 9.02
N VAL A 238 -24.76 -11.32 10.30
CA VAL A 238 -25.86 -10.53 10.87
C VAL A 238 -25.56 -9.03 10.79
N ILE A 239 -24.33 -8.62 11.16
CA ILE A 239 -23.89 -7.22 11.06
C ILE A 239 -23.98 -6.74 9.61
N LEU A 240 -23.51 -7.54 8.65
CA LEU A 240 -23.56 -7.17 7.25
C LEU A 240 -24.99 -7.05 6.73
N LEU A 241 -25.85 -8.02 7.01
CA LEU A 241 -27.26 -7.97 6.59
C LEU A 241 -27.99 -6.76 7.19
N ALA A 242 -27.73 -6.43 8.46
CA ALA A 242 -28.27 -5.22 9.07
C ALA A 242 -27.75 -3.95 8.37
N TYR A 243 -26.47 -3.94 7.97
CA TYR A 243 -25.89 -2.84 7.22
C TYR A 243 -26.44 -2.74 5.79
N GLU A 244 -26.69 -3.86 5.10
CA GLU A 244 -27.35 -3.87 3.80
C GLU A 244 -28.76 -3.29 3.90
N LEU A 245 -29.51 -3.69 4.93
CA LEU A 245 -30.83 -3.14 5.18
C LEU A 245 -30.78 -1.62 5.40
N LYS A 246 -29.79 -1.13 6.15
CA LYS A 246 -29.54 0.31 6.30
C LYS A 246 -29.31 0.99 4.95
N ILE A 247 -28.49 0.41 4.08
CA ILE A 247 -28.21 0.95 2.74
C ILE A 247 -29.47 0.97 1.87
N LEU A 248 -30.30 -0.07 1.94
CA LEU A 248 -31.57 -0.14 1.21
C LEU A 248 -32.57 0.92 1.68
N ILE A 249 -32.63 1.22 2.98
CA ILE A 249 -33.49 2.25 3.55
C ILE A 249 -32.99 3.65 3.21
N GLU A 250 -31.69 3.91 3.38
CA GLU A 250 -31.09 5.23 3.14
C GLU A 250 -30.92 5.52 1.64
N TRP A 251 -30.95 4.49 0.79
CA TRP A 251 -30.63 4.53 -0.63
C TRP A 251 -29.27 5.18 -0.94
N GLN A 252 -28.34 5.12 0.02
CA GLN A 252 -27.03 5.74 -0.05
C GLN A 252 -25.93 4.69 0.12
N LEU A 253 -25.22 4.42 -0.98
CA LEU A 253 -24.07 3.53 -0.98
C LEU A 253 -22.86 4.18 -0.27
N PRO A 254 -22.34 3.58 0.82
CA PRO A 254 -21.22 4.09 1.58
C PRO A 254 -19.92 4.13 0.76
N LYS A 255 -19.03 5.07 1.10
CA LYS A 255 -17.74 5.25 0.42
C LYS A 255 -16.81 4.07 0.72
N GLY A 256 -16.60 3.18 -0.27
CA GLY A 256 -15.40 2.32 -0.41
C GLY A 256 -15.24 1.15 0.57
N LEU A 257 -15.98 1.10 1.68
CA LEU A 257 -15.85 0.06 2.70
C LEU A 257 -16.64 -1.21 2.39
N VAL A 258 -17.79 -1.07 1.73
CA VAL A 258 -18.78 -2.16 1.53
C VAL A 258 -18.15 -3.39 0.89
N SER A 259 -17.41 -3.21 -0.21
CA SER A 259 -16.81 -4.32 -0.95
C SER A 259 -15.77 -5.08 -0.12
N GLY A 260 -14.96 -4.36 0.67
CA GLY A 260 -13.97 -4.98 1.55
C GLY A 260 -14.61 -5.81 2.66
N LEU A 261 -15.70 -5.32 3.24
CA LEU A 261 -16.44 -6.02 4.29
C LEU A 261 -17.08 -7.32 3.77
N ILE A 262 -17.73 -7.27 2.60
CA ILE A 262 -18.36 -8.44 1.98
C ILE A 262 -17.31 -9.49 1.62
N LEU A 263 -16.17 -9.09 1.02
CA LEU A 263 -15.07 -10.00 0.72
C LEU A 263 -14.43 -10.59 1.99
N GLY A 264 -14.32 -9.80 3.06
CA GLY A 264 -13.85 -10.25 4.36
C GLY A 264 -14.75 -11.34 4.96
N TYR A 265 -16.07 -11.14 4.92
CA TYR A 265 -17.04 -12.16 5.32
C TYR A 265 -16.95 -13.42 4.44
N ALA A 266 -16.89 -13.27 3.13
CA ALA A 266 -16.78 -14.39 2.20
C ALA A 266 -15.52 -15.22 2.47
N GLY A 267 -14.37 -14.56 2.67
CA GLY A 267 -13.10 -15.20 3.02
C GLY A 267 -13.16 -15.93 4.37
N LEU A 268 -13.65 -15.26 5.42
CA LEU A 268 -13.79 -15.84 6.76
C LEU A 268 -14.74 -17.05 6.76
N GLY A 269 -15.89 -16.93 6.08
CA GLY A 269 -16.89 -17.98 6.01
C GLY A 269 -16.45 -19.17 5.15
N LEU A 270 -15.77 -18.93 4.03
CA LEU A 270 -15.14 -20.00 3.26
C LEU A 270 -14.07 -20.73 4.07
N LEU A 271 -13.24 -20.02 4.83
CA LEU A 271 -12.24 -20.63 5.72
C LEU A 271 -12.92 -21.49 6.80
N ALA A 272 -13.98 -20.98 7.42
CA ALA A 272 -14.76 -21.72 8.41
C ALA A 272 -15.36 -23.00 7.79
N LEU A 273 -15.96 -22.89 6.61
CA LEU A 273 -16.54 -24.01 5.87
C LEU A 273 -15.48 -25.06 5.52
N LEU A 274 -14.29 -24.62 5.09
CA LEU A 274 -13.17 -25.51 4.80
C LEU A 274 -12.73 -26.25 6.05
N LEU A 275 -12.48 -25.58 7.18
CA LEU A 275 -11.99 -26.23 8.40
C LEU A 275 -13.01 -27.20 9.01
N VAL A 276 -14.29 -26.89 8.92
CA VAL A 276 -15.38 -27.66 9.52
C VAL A 276 -15.87 -28.81 8.61
N TYR A 277 -15.34 -28.91 7.39
CA TYR A 277 -15.75 -29.90 6.38
C TYR A 277 -15.88 -31.36 6.85
N PRO A 278 -14.94 -31.98 7.59
CA PRO A 278 -15.04 -33.40 7.98
C PRO A 278 -16.08 -33.64 9.08
N ILE A 279 -16.35 -32.64 9.92
CA ILE A 279 -17.23 -32.78 11.09
C ILE A 279 -18.69 -32.47 10.78
N ARG A 280 -19.01 -32.03 9.55
CA ARG A 280 -20.37 -31.63 9.14
C ARG A 280 -21.38 -32.77 9.08
N LYS A 281 -20.92 -34.02 8.91
CA LYS A 281 -21.78 -35.22 8.82
C LYS A 281 -21.74 -36.10 10.08
N GLN A 282 -21.10 -35.64 11.16
CA GLN A 282 -21.04 -36.40 12.42
C GLN A 282 -22.35 -36.24 13.21
N GLU A 283 -22.80 -37.32 13.85
CA GLU A 283 -24.02 -37.33 14.66
C GLU A 283 -23.97 -36.29 15.78
N GLY A 284 -25.10 -35.62 16.07
CA GLY A 284 -25.19 -34.55 17.08
C GLY A 284 -24.71 -33.16 16.66
N ARG A 285 -24.25 -32.96 15.41
CA ARG A 285 -23.70 -31.68 14.91
C ARG A 285 -24.51 -31.05 13.77
N GLY A 286 -25.83 -31.21 13.78
CA GLY A 286 -26.73 -30.74 12.72
C GLY A 286 -26.62 -29.24 12.40
N TRP A 287 -26.27 -28.41 13.38
CA TRP A 287 -26.07 -26.96 13.19
C TRP A 287 -24.86 -26.62 12.30
N ILE A 288 -23.82 -27.47 12.28
CA ILE A 288 -22.68 -27.33 11.38
C ILE A 288 -23.10 -27.61 9.94
N ASN A 289 -23.90 -28.65 9.74
CA ASN A 289 -24.44 -28.97 8.43
C ASN A 289 -25.33 -27.82 7.93
N ALA A 290 -26.18 -27.28 8.81
CA ALA A 290 -26.99 -26.10 8.52
C ALA A 290 -26.11 -24.89 8.11
N TYR A 291 -25.07 -24.57 8.87
CA TYR A 291 -24.12 -23.51 8.51
C TYR A 291 -23.57 -23.68 7.09
N SER A 292 -23.14 -24.89 6.72
CA SER A 292 -22.56 -25.14 5.40
C SER A 292 -23.53 -24.92 4.23
N GLN A 293 -24.84 -25.10 4.46
CA GLN A 293 -25.89 -24.84 3.47
C GLN A 293 -26.30 -23.36 3.46
N TYR A 294 -26.56 -22.79 4.63
CA TYR A 294 -27.05 -21.41 4.77
C TYR A 294 -25.97 -20.36 4.52
N PHE A 295 -24.68 -20.70 4.62
CA PHE A 295 -23.59 -19.78 4.26
C PHE A 295 -23.75 -19.26 2.83
N TYR A 296 -23.92 -20.14 1.84
CA TYR A 296 -24.06 -19.73 0.44
C TYR A 296 -25.38 -18.99 0.18
N VAL A 297 -26.46 -19.32 0.91
CA VAL A 297 -27.73 -18.59 0.83
C VAL A 297 -27.57 -17.17 1.39
N GLY A 298 -26.96 -17.02 2.56
CA GLY A 298 -26.68 -15.73 3.18
C GLY A 298 -25.71 -14.87 2.38
N LEU A 299 -24.86 -15.49 1.54
CA LEU A 299 -23.96 -14.79 0.64
C LEU A 299 -24.67 -14.16 -0.57
N ILE A 300 -25.86 -14.63 -0.96
CA ILE A 300 -26.61 -14.10 -2.12
C ILE A 300 -26.92 -12.59 -1.99
N PRO A 301 -27.59 -12.10 -0.92
CA PRO A 301 -27.88 -10.67 -0.80
C PRO A 301 -26.59 -9.83 -0.76
N LEU A 302 -25.56 -10.32 -0.08
CA LEU A 302 -24.23 -9.71 -0.06
C LEU A 302 -23.61 -9.56 -1.45
N LEU A 303 -23.73 -10.59 -2.30
CA LEU A 303 -23.21 -10.53 -3.67
C LEU A 303 -23.99 -9.56 -4.54
N ILE A 304 -25.31 -9.45 -4.37
CA ILE A 304 -26.13 -8.46 -5.09
C ILE A 304 -25.63 -7.06 -4.76
N LEU A 305 -25.46 -6.73 -3.48
CA LEU A 305 -24.95 -5.43 -3.06
C LEU A 305 -23.52 -5.20 -3.55
N LEU A 306 -22.66 -6.22 -3.51
CA LEU A 306 -21.29 -6.15 -4.03
C LEU A 306 -21.28 -5.76 -5.51
N VAL A 307 -22.10 -6.41 -6.34
CA VAL A 307 -22.22 -6.10 -7.77
C VAL A 307 -22.74 -4.68 -8.01
N LEU A 308 -23.75 -4.24 -7.25
CA LEU A 308 -24.27 -2.87 -7.35
C LEU A 308 -23.20 -1.82 -6.97
N ALA A 309 -22.47 -2.07 -5.88
CA ALA A 309 -21.40 -1.18 -5.41
C ALA A 309 -20.25 -1.08 -6.43
N ILE A 310 -19.83 -2.21 -7.00
CA ILE A 310 -18.82 -2.25 -8.06
C ILE A 310 -19.31 -1.51 -9.29
N THR A 311 -20.55 -1.76 -9.73
CA THR A 311 -21.12 -1.13 -10.92
C THR A 311 -21.14 0.39 -10.78
N LYS A 312 -21.62 0.93 -9.65
CA LYS A 312 -21.61 2.37 -9.38
C LYS A 312 -20.22 2.99 -9.49
N ARG A 313 -19.18 2.28 -9.03
CA ARG A 313 -17.79 2.76 -9.11
C ARG A 313 -17.22 2.67 -10.52
N VAL A 314 -17.50 1.58 -11.23
CA VAL A 314 -16.99 1.34 -12.59
C VAL A 314 -17.62 2.31 -13.58
N THR A 315 -18.93 2.58 -13.49
CA THR A 315 -19.61 3.55 -14.37
C THR A 315 -19.13 4.98 -14.11
N THR A 316 -18.93 5.35 -12.85
CA THR A 316 -18.51 6.71 -12.49
C THR A 316 -17.05 6.99 -12.87
N TYR A 317 -16.16 6.05 -12.60
CA TYR A 317 -14.70 6.28 -12.59
C TYR A 317 -13.90 5.36 -13.52
N GLY A 318 -14.55 4.46 -14.25
CA GLY A 318 -13.90 3.46 -15.09
C GLY A 318 -13.34 2.26 -14.34
N ILE A 319 -12.68 1.38 -15.09
CA ILE A 319 -12.04 0.19 -14.55
C ILE A 319 -10.59 0.52 -14.14
N THR A 320 -10.24 0.16 -12.91
CA THR A 320 -8.86 0.15 -12.37
C THR A 320 -8.48 -1.29 -12.01
N GLN A 321 -7.20 -1.59 -11.77
CA GLN A 321 -6.73 -2.92 -11.36
C GLN A 321 -7.51 -3.41 -10.12
N HIS A 322 -7.65 -2.57 -9.10
CA HIS A 322 -8.44 -2.89 -7.90
C HIS A 322 -9.90 -3.20 -8.21
N ARG A 323 -10.59 -2.37 -9.01
CA ARG A 323 -12.00 -2.61 -9.37
C ARG A 323 -12.15 -3.86 -10.25
N TYR A 324 -11.17 -4.15 -11.09
CA TYR A 324 -11.13 -5.37 -11.89
C TYR A 324 -11.01 -6.61 -11.01
N PHE A 325 -10.14 -6.60 -9.99
CA PHE A 325 -10.08 -7.69 -9.00
C PHE A 325 -11.42 -7.88 -8.28
N LEU A 326 -12.10 -6.80 -7.91
CA LEU A 326 -13.44 -6.89 -7.30
C LEU A 326 -14.45 -7.55 -8.25
N ILE A 327 -14.44 -7.21 -9.55
CA ILE A 327 -15.31 -7.84 -10.55
C ILE A 327 -15.04 -9.34 -10.63
N VAL A 328 -13.77 -9.73 -10.74
CA VAL A 328 -13.37 -11.13 -10.88
C VAL A 328 -13.70 -11.92 -9.61
N LEU A 329 -13.45 -11.36 -8.43
CA LEU A 329 -13.79 -11.98 -7.15
C LEU A 329 -15.30 -12.10 -6.96
N ALA A 330 -16.08 -11.07 -7.34
CA ALA A 330 -17.54 -11.13 -7.31
C ALA A 330 -18.05 -12.24 -8.24
N ALA A 331 -17.57 -12.30 -9.49
CA ALA A 331 -17.92 -13.34 -10.44
C ALA A 331 -17.53 -14.74 -9.96
N TRP A 332 -16.34 -14.89 -9.37
CA TRP A 332 -15.86 -16.15 -8.80
C TRP A 332 -16.70 -16.59 -7.59
N LEU A 333 -17.04 -15.67 -6.67
CA LEU A 333 -17.92 -15.96 -5.54
C LEU A 333 -19.33 -16.32 -6.01
N THR A 334 -19.88 -15.62 -7.00
CA THR A 334 -21.16 -15.98 -7.62
C THR A 334 -21.10 -17.39 -8.21
N PHE A 335 -20.03 -17.72 -8.94
CA PHE A 335 -19.80 -19.07 -9.45
C PHE A 335 -19.77 -20.11 -8.32
N LEU A 336 -19.04 -19.86 -7.23
CA LEU A 336 -19.01 -20.77 -6.08
C LEU A 336 -20.40 -20.93 -5.45
N THR A 337 -21.13 -19.84 -5.23
CA THR A 337 -22.48 -19.87 -4.67
C THR A 337 -23.41 -20.73 -5.52
N VAL A 338 -23.44 -20.50 -6.85
CA VAL A 338 -24.26 -21.30 -7.78
C VAL A 338 -23.81 -22.77 -7.79
N TYR A 339 -22.51 -23.02 -7.80
CA TYR A 339 -21.96 -24.38 -7.82
C TYR A 339 -22.33 -25.17 -6.56
N PHE A 340 -22.14 -24.60 -5.37
CA PHE A 340 -22.43 -25.30 -4.11
C PHE A 340 -23.92 -25.43 -3.80
N LEU A 341 -24.76 -24.50 -4.26
CA LEU A 341 -26.22 -24.61 -4.12
C LEU A 341 -26.85 -25.55 -5.15
N GLY A 342 -26.36 -25.53 -6.40
CA GLY A 342 -26.97 -26.27 -7.52
C GLY A 342 -26.42 -27.68 -7.72
N TYR A 343 -25.17 -27.96 -7.34
CA TYR A 343 -24.51 -29.23 -7.65
C TYR A 343 -24.35 -30.15 -6.44
N LYS A 344 -25.14 -31.23 -6.40
CA LYS A 344 -25.14 -32.20 -5.27
C LYS A 344 -23.79 -32.89 -5.00
N LYS A 345 -22.92 -32.98 -6.02
CA LYS A 345 -21.57 -33.57 -5.90
C LYS A 345 -20.48 -32.50 -5.76
N ALA A 346 -20.82 -31.29 -5.33
CA ALA A 346 -19.86 -30.21 -5.15
C ALA A 346 -18.69 -30.62 -4.24
N THR A 347 -17.47 -30.29 -4.67
CA THR A 347 -16.23 -30.58 -3.94
C THR A 347 -15.53 -29.29 -3.52
N ILE A 348 -14.96 -29.29 -2.32
CA ILE A 348 -14.15 -28.17 -1.81
C ILE A 348 -12.86 -27.95 -2.60
N LYS A 349 -12.42 -28.94 -3.39
CA LYS A 349 -11.29 -28.79 -4.33
C LYS A 349 -11.53 -27.67 -5.34
N THR A 350 -12.79 -27.44 -5.72
CA THR A 350 -13.17 -26.42 -6.69
C THR A 350 -12.76 -25.02 -6.24
N ILE A 351 -12.73 -24.74 -4.92
CA ILE A 351 -12.40 -23.42 -4.38
C ILE A 351 -10.99 -22.97 -4.80
N PRO A 352 -9.89 -23.63 -4.40
CA PRO A 352 -8.56 -23.20 -4.81
C PRO A 352 -8.27 -23.44 -6.29
N VAL A 353 -8.83 -24.48 -6.91
CA VAL A 353 -8.61 -24.76 -8.35
C VAL A 353 -9.21 -23.66 -9.22
N SER A 354 -10.49 -23.33 -9.03
CA SER A 354 -11.15 -22.29 -9.83
C SER A 354 -10.57 -20.91 -9.57
N LEU A 355 -10.16 -20.61 -8.34
CA LEU A 355 -9.49 -19.34 -8.03
C LEU A 355 -8.12 -19.24 -8.68
N ALA A 356 -7.31 -20.31 -8.65
CA ALA A 356 -6.02 -20.34 -9.33
C ALA A 356 -6.19 -20.13 -10.85
N LEU A 357 -7.16 -20.80 -11.47
CA LEU A 357 -7.46 -20.62 -12.89
C LEU A 357 -7.94 -19.20 -13.21
N ALA A 358 -8.83 -18.63 -12.38
CA ALA A 358 -9.30 -17.26 -12.55
C ALA A 358 -8.14 -16.26 -12.44
N ILE A 359 -7.23 -16.45 -11.48
CA ILE A 359 -6.04 -15.62 -11.31
C ILE A 359 -5.13 -15.72 -12.54
N LEU A 360 -4.79 -16.95 -12.98
CA LEU A 360 -3.95 -17.14 -14.17
C LEU A 360 -4.56 -16.50 -15.42
N LEU A 361 -5.89 -16.57 -15.58
CA LEU A 361 -6.60 -15.93 -16.69
C LEU A 361 -6.45 -14.41 -16.70
N ILE A 362 -6.41 -13.78 -15.51
CA ILE A 362 -6.34 -12.31 -15.37
C ILE A 362 -4.92 -11.76 -15.22
N THR A 363 -3.89 -12.62 -15.15
CA THR A 363 -2.49 -12.19 -15.05
C THR A 363 -1.98 -11.64 -16.37
N TYR A 364 -2.16 -12.35 -17.49
CA TYR A 364 -1.63 -11.97 -18.80
C TYR A 364 -2.69 -12.03 -19.91
N GLY A 365 -2.45 -11.29 -20.99
CA GLY A 365 -3.34 -11.25 -22.17
C GLY A 365 -4.29 -10.04 -22.19
N PRO A 366 -5.12 -9.91 -23.24
CA PRO A 366 -6.01 -8.75 -23.42
C PRO A 366 -7.10 -8.64 -22.34
N GLN A 367 -7.45 -9.76 -21.71
CA GLN A 367 -8.37 -9.84 -20.58
C GLN A 367 -7.70 -9.57 -19.23
N SER A 368 -6.37 -9.37 -19.17
CA SER A 368 -5.68 -9.18 -17.90
C SER A 368 -6.14 -7.92 -17.16
N ALA A 369 -5.97 -7.92 -15.85
CA ALA A 369 -6.27 -6.75 -15.02
C ALA A 369 -5.48 -5.50 -15.48
N THR A 370 -4.27 -5.71 -15.97
CA THR A 370 -3.37 -4.67 -16.50
C THR A 370 -3.88 -4.14 -17.85
N SER A 371 -4.15 -5.02 -18.81
CA SER A 371 -4.66 -4.63 -20.14
C SER A 371 -6.01 -3.93 -20.10
N VAL A 372 -6.97 -4.45 -19.32
CA VAL A 372 -8.33 -3.91 -19.24
C VAL A 372 -8.33 -2.56 -18.54
N SER A 373 -7.60 -2.42 -17.42
CA SER A 373 -7.56 -1.15 -16.70
C SER A 373 -6.78 -0.07 -17.46
N PHE A 374 -5.68 -0.42 -18.12
CA PHE A 374 -4.96 0.51 -19.00
C PHE A 374 -5.89 1.03 -20.11
N ARG A 375 -6.58 0.13 -20.82
CA ARG A 375 -7.51 0.51 -21.89
C ARG A 375 -8.63 1.41 -21.38
N SER A 376 -9.23 1.07 -20.24
CA SER A 376 -10.32 1.87 -19.66
C SER A 376 -9.85 3.28 -19.31
N GLN A 377 -8.70 3.42 -18.63
CA GLN A 377 -8.20 4.73 -18.21
C GLN A 377 -7.66 5.56 -19.36
N LYS A 378 -7.04 4.90 -20.35
CA LYS A 378 -6.62 5.54 -21.61
C LYS A 378 -7.81 6.11 -22.36
N ASN A 379 -8.90 5.34 -22.51
CA ASN A 379 -10.10 5.80 -23.21
C ASN A 379 -10.74 6.99 -22.47
N ILE A 380 -10.86 6.91 -21.13
CA ILE A 380 -11.34 8.04 -20.33
C ILE A 380 -10.50 9.30 -20.54
N LEU A 381 -9.17 9.15 -20.56
CA LEU A 381 -8.26 10.27 -20.81
C LEU A 381 -8.49 10.87 -22.20
N VAL A 382 -8.52 10.05 -23.25
CA VAL A 382 -8.76 10.48 -24.63
C VAL A 382 -10.12 11.17 -24.78
N ASP A 383 -11.18 10.61 -24.17
CA ASP A 383 -12.53 11.19 -24.22
C ASP A 383 -12.56 12.58 -23.57
N LEU A 384 -11.89 12.75 -22.43
CA LEU A 384 -11.81 14.04 -21.74
C LEU A 384 -11.04 15.08 -22.56
N PHE A 385 -9.91 14.70 -23.17
CA PHE A 385 -9.15 15.59 -24.05
C PHE A 385 -9.95 15.95 -25.31
N THR A 386 -10.72 15.01 -25.85
CA THR A 386 -11.61 15.25 -27.00
C THR A 386 -12.70 16.27 -26.64
N GLN A 387 -13.33 16.12 -25.47
CA GLN A 387 -14.31 17.08 -24.96
C GLN A 387 -13.71 18.48 -24.73
N ALA A 388 -12.43 18.55 -24.35
CA ALA A 388 -11.69 19.79 -24.22
C ALA A 388 -11.13 20.34 -25.55
N LYS A 389 -11.43 19.71 -26.69
CA LYS A 389 -10.88 20.04 -28.03
C LYS A 389 -9.35 20.04 -28.07
N ALA A 390 -8.74 19.18 -27.27
CA ALA A 390 -7.30 19.05 -27.10
C ALA A 390 -6.76 17.75 -27.73
N VAL A 391 -7.29 17.40 -28.90
CA VAL A 391 -6.83 16.29 -29.73
C VAL A 391 -6.61 16.80 -31.15
N ARG A 392 -5.44 16.49 -31.74
CA ARG A 392 -5.12 16.77 -33.14
C ARG A 392 -4.54 15.50 -33.76
N GLU A 393 -5.07 15.09 -34.91
CA GLU A 393 -4.60 13.87 -35.62
C GLU A 393 -4.57 12.63 -34.69
N GLU A 394 -5.62 12.45 -33.88
CA GLU A 394 -5.73 11.37 -32.87
C GLU A 394 -4.68 11.41 -31.75
N LYS A 395 -3.87 12.47 -31.67
CA LYS A 395 -2.88 12.68 -30.61
C LYS A 395 -3.33 13.76 -29.62
N LEU A 396 -3.05 13.53 -28.34
CA LEU A 396 -3.31 14.52 -27.29
C LEU A 396 -2.37 15.71 -27.47
N VAL A 397 -2.92 16.92 -27.35
CA VAL A 397 -2.15 18.16 -27.30
C VAL A 397 -2.23 18.79 -25.90
N PRO A 398 -1.23 19.60 -25.50
CA PRO A 398 -1.23 20.25 -24.19
C PRO A 398 -2.50 21.07 -23.94
N VAL A 399 -3.03 21.02 -22.72
CA VAL A 399 -4.18 21.83 -22.29
C VAL A 399 -3.74 22.92 -21.31
N ASP A 400 -4.44 24.07 -21.34
CA ASP A 400 -4.43 24.97 -20.20
C ASP A 400 -5.52 24.53 -19.22
N ALA A 401 -5.16 23.69 -18.26
CA ALA A 401 -6.08 23.13 -17.28
C ALA A 401 -6.76 24.20 -16.39
N THR A 402 -6.26 25.44 -16.33
CA THR A 402 -6.91 26.55 -15.61
C THR A 402 -8.15 27.08 -16.32
N THR A 403 -8.24 26.86 -17.64
CA THR A 403 -9.40 27.26 -18.45
C THR A 403 -10.51 26.21 -18.46
N LEU A 404 -10.21 24.99 -17.98
CA LEU A 404 -11.15 23.88 -17.91
C LEU A 404 -11.99 23.95 -16.64
N LYS A 405 -13.15 23.26 -16.67
CA LYS A 405 -13.91 23.03 -15.44
C LYS A 405 -13.03 22.28 -14.43
N PRO A 406 -12.97 22.72 -13.16
CA PRO A 406 -12.30 22.03 -12.05
C PRO A 406 -12.28 20.51 -12.12
N ARG A 407 -13.48 19.94 -12.18
CA ARG A 407 -13.70 18.49 -12.16
C ARG A 407 -13.13 17.80 -13.40
N THR A 408 -13.15 18.46 -14.56
CA THR A 408 -12.59 17.93 -15.80
C THR A 408 -11.07 17.87 -15.72
N ALA A 409 -10.42 18.96 -15.30
CA ALA A 409 -8.96 19.01 -15.12
C ALA A 409 -8.47 17.97 -14.11
N VAL A 410 -9.14 17.89 -12.95
CA VAL A 410 -8.82 16.89 -11.91
C VAL A 410 -9.06 15.46 -12.41
N ARG A 411 -10.13 15.21 -13.18
CA ARG A 411 -10.40 13.87 -13.75
C ARG A 411 -9.37 13.48 -14.81
N MET A 412 -8.93 14.41 -15.66
CA MET A 412 -7.84 14.19 -16.61
C MET A 412 -6.54 13.85 -15.88
N ALA A 413 -6.16 14.64 -14.88
CA ALA A 413 -4.95 14.42 -14.09
C ALA A 413 -5.01 13.10 -13.30
N SER A 414 -6.19 12.72 -12.79
CA SER A 414 -6.41 11.45 -12.10
C SER A 414 -6.26 10.26 -13.05
N ALA A 415 -6.86 10.30 -14.25
CA ALA A 415 -6.72 9.25 -15.25
C ALA A 415 -5.27 9.11 -15.74
N LEU A 416 -4.61 10.23 -16.03
CA LEU A 416 -3.19 10.23 -16.42
C LEU A 416 -2.29 9.73 -15.28
N GLY A 417 -2.49 10.24 -14.06
CA GLY A 417 -1.73 9.84 -12.88
C GLY A 417 -1.90 8.37 -12.55
N TYR A 418 -3.11 7.81 -12.73
CA TYR A 418 -3.32 6.37 -12.62
C TYR A 418 -2.47 5.61 -13.64
N ILE A 419 -2.44 6.03 -14.91
CA ILE A 419 -1.65 5.37 -15.94
C ILE A 419 -0.16 5.42 -15.56
N LEU A 420 0.36 6.61 -15.28
CA LEU A 420 1.79 6.82 -15.00
C LEU A 420 2.26 6.20 -13.68
N LYS A 421 1.35 5.91 -12.75
CA LYS A 421 1.64 5.18 -11.51
C LYS A 421 1.75 3.66 -11.74
N ASN A 422 0.94 3.12 -12.64
CA ASN A 422 0.76 1.66 -12.79
C ASN A 422 1.37 1.10 -14.08
N TYR A 423 1.85 1.96 -14.98
CA TYR A 423 2.45 1.61 -16.27
C TYR A 423 3.65 2.52 -16.55
N GLU A 424 4.55 2.06 -17.41
CA GLU A 424 5.63 2.86 -17.96
C GLU A 424 5.07 4.05 -18.76
N PHE A 425 5.71 5.22 -18.67
CA PHE A 425 5.20 6.41 -19.35
C PHE A 425 5.23 6.26 -20.87
N THR A 426 6.13 5.44 -21.41
CA THR A 426 6.21 5.08 -22.83
C THR A 426 4.97 4.32 -23.32
N ALA A 427 4.17 3.70 -22.43
CA ALA A 427 2.90 3.09 -22.80
C ALA A 427 1.89 4.10 -23.39
N LEU A 428 2.09 5.40 -23.15
CA LEU A 428 1.29 6.48 -23.73
C LEU A 428 1.66 6.85 -25.18
N GLN A 429 2.70 6.25 -25.76
CA GLN A 429 3.14 6.51 -27.13
C GLN A 429 2.01 6.49 -28.18
N PRO A 430 1.03 5.56 -28.12
CA PRO A 430 -0.05 5.53 -29.10
C PRO A 430 -0.90 6.81 -29.13
N ILE A 431 -0.98 7.55 -28.02
CA ILE A 431 -1.82 8.75 -27.91
C ILE A 431 -1.02 10.06 -27.86
N LEU A 432 0.31 10.00 -27.90
CA LEU A 432 1.18 11.18 -27.95
C LEU A 432 1.91 11.28 -29.31
N SER A 433 2.15 12.51 -29.76
CA SER A 433 2.89 12.80 -31.00
C SER A 433 4.41 12.81 -30.80
N ILE A 434 4.87 13.03 -29.56
CA ILE A 434 6.29 13.03 -29.21
C ILE A 434 6.80 11.59 -29.10
N ASP A 435 8.00 11.35 -29.59
CA ASP A 435 8.73 10.10 -29.36
C ASP A 435 9.18 10.01 -27.89
N LEU A 436 8.47 9.17 -27.13
CA LEU A 436 8.72 8.96 -25.71
C LEU A 436 9.98 8.12 -25.46
N ALA A 437 10.38 7.26 -26.40
CA ALA A 437 11.63 6.50 -26.29
C ALA A 437 12.83 7.45 -26.45
N GLN A 438 12.78 8.34 -27.46
CA GLN A 438 13.79 9.39 -27.62
C GLN A 438 13.81 10.33 -26.39
N LYS A 439 12.64 10.61 -25.82
CA LYS A 439 12.55 11.42 -24.60
C LYS A 439 13.18 10.73 -23.39
N GLU A 440 12.95 9.43 -23.23
CA GLU A 440 13.57 8.61 -22.19
C GLU A 440 15.11 8.65 -22.30
N ASP A 441 15.64 8.45 -23.50
CA ASP A 441 17.09 8.55 -23.77
C ASP A 441 17.64 9.93 -23.43
N SER A 442 16.88 10.98 -23.74
CA SER A 442 17.25 12.35 -23.38
C SER A 442 17.30 12.54 -21.86
N LEU A 443 16.37 11.95 -21.11
CA LEU A 443 16.36 12.01 -19.64
C LEU A 443 17.56 11.26 -19.08
N ARG A 444 17.87 10.06 -19.58
CA ARG A 444 19.06 9.28 -19.21
C ARG A 444 20.35 10.06 -19.42
N ARG A 445 20.49 10.72 -20.58
CA ARG A 445 21.64 11.59 -20.87
C ARG A 445 21.72 12.81 -19.95
N ALA A 446 20.58 13.42 -19.59
CA ALA A 446 20.55 14.56 -18.68
C ALA A 446 21.04 14.18 -17.29
N TYR A 447 20.59 13.04 -16.75
CA TYR A 447 21.05 12.52 -15.45
C TYR A 447 22.55 12.22 -15.43
N LYS A 448 23.06 11.58 -16.49
CA LYS A 448 24.51 11.32 -16.65
C LYS A 448 25.36 12.60 -16.66
N LYS A 449 24.77 13.75 -17.06
CA LYS A 449 25.46 15.04 -17.07
C LYS A 449 25.38 15.77 -15.73
N SER A 450 24.34 15.53 -14.93
CA SER A 450 24.13 16.16 -13.62
C SER A 450 24.89 15.51 -12.46
N GLY A 451 25.47 14.32 -12.66
CA GLY A 451 26.31 13.66 -11.66
C GLY A 451 27.06 12.45 -12.23
N ASP A 452 28.08 11.98 -11.50
CA ASP A 452 28.91 10.81 -11.84
C ASP A 452 28.23 9.46 -11.52
N TYR A 453 26.90 9.39 -11.46
CA TYR A 453 26.18 8.15 -11.18
C TYR A 453 25.19 7.79 -12.30
N MET A 454 24.98 6.49 -12.49
CA MET A 454 23.99 5.97 -13.43
C MET A 454 22.60 6.02 -12.79
N PRO A 455 21.62 6.73 -13.36
CA PRO A 455 20.29 6.82 -12.78
C PRO A 455 19.64 5.44 -12.79
N SER A 456 18.95 5.10 -11.69
CA SER A 456 18.11 3.92 -11.61
C SER A 456 16.92 4.02 -12.57
N GLU A 457 16.39 2.86 -12.98
CA GLU A 457 15.18 2.80 -13.83
C GLU A 457 13.99 3.55 -13.19
N GLN A 458 13.89 3.48 -11.86
CA GLN A 458 12.88 4.18 -11.09
C GLN A 458 13.00 5.71 -11.19
N GLU A 459 14.21 6.27 -11.16
CA GLU A 459 14.44 7.71 -11.31
C GLU A 459 14.08 8.19 -12.71
N ILE A 460 14.48 7.45 -13.75
CA ILE A 460 14.12 7.76 -15.14
C ILE A 460 12.60 7.74 -15.32
N ARG A 461 11.92 6.74 -14.74
CA ARG A 461 10.46 6.65 -14.75
C ARG A 461 9.82 7.85 -14.07
N TRP A 462 10.29 8.23 -12.88
CA TRP A 462 9.76 9.40 -12.17
C TRP A 462 9.93 10.70 -12.97
N ALA A 463 11.10 10.89 -13.58
CA ALA A 463 11.35 12.03 -14.45
C ALA A 463 10.46 12.01 -15.70
N GLY A 464 10.25 10.85 -16.31
CA GLY A 464 9.34 10.66 -17.45
C GLY A 464 7.89 10.96 -17.10
N THR A 465 7.41 10.44 -15.96
CA THR A 465 6.06 10.72 -15.43
C THR A 465 5.84 12.22 -15.22
N ALA A 466 6.74 12.88 -14.48
CA ALA A 466 6.67 14.32 -14.24
C ALA A 466 6.72 15.12 -15.56
N TRP A 467 7.55 14.67 -16.51
CA TRP A 467 7.65 15.30 -17.81
C TRP A 467 6.35 15.18 -18.62
N VAL A 468 5.71 14.00 -18.67
CA VAL A 468 4.44 13.81 -19.39
C VAL A 468 3.31 14.65 -18.78
N GLN A 469 3.24 14.72 -17.45
CA GLN A 469 2.25 15.53 -16.75
C GLN A 469 2.39 17.01 -17.05
N ASN A 470 3.64 17.51 -17.07
CA ASN A 470 3.93 18.88 -17.46
C ASN A 470 3.65 19.12 -18.95
N TYR A 471 4.09 18.21 -19.83
CA TYR A 471 3.86 18.30 -21.27
C TYR A 471 2.37 18.43 -21.61
N LEU A 472 1.50 17.65 -20.95
CA LEU A 472 0.06 17.72 -21.18
C LEU A 472 -0.64 18.88 -20.46
N GLY A 473 0.08 19.70 -19.68
CA GLY A 473 -0.50 20.80 -18.91
C GLY A 473 -1.35 20.36 -17.71
N LEU A 474 -1.07 19.17 -17.18
CA LEU A 474 -1.79 18.56 -16.04
C LEU A 474 -0.94 18.50 -14.76
N SER A 475 0.31 18.94 -14.81
CA SER A 475 1.20 19.05 -13.64
C SER A 475 0.55 19.91 -12.56
N GLY A 476 0.54 19.43 -11.30
CA GLY A 476 -0.05 20.17 -10.16
C GLY A 476 -1.52 19.86 -9.87
N TYR A 477 -2.19 19.03 -10.67
CA TYR A 477 -3.54 18.51 -10.38
C TYR A 477 -3.53 17.07 -9.86
N GLU A 478 -2.36 16.45 -9.78
CA GLU A 478 -2.17 15.02 -9.50
C GLU A 478 -2.55 14.63 -8.07
N TYR A 479 -2.23 15.48 -7.10
CA TYR A 479 -2.51 15.26 -5.68
C TYR A 479 -4.00 15.38 -5.32
N ARG A 480 -4.84 15.76 -6.29
CA ARG A 480 -6.28 16.02 -6.11
C ARG A 480 -7.16 14.90 -6.63
N SER A 481 -6.58 13.73 -6.92
CA SER A 481 -7.34 12.55 -7.32
C SER A 481 -8.42 12.16 -6.30
N TYR A 482 -8.21 12.45 -5.01
CA TYR A 482 -9.21 12.26 -3.95
C TYR A 482 -10.40 13.23 -4.05
N GLU A 483 -10.16 14.48 -4.47
CA GLU A 483 -11.21 15.47 -4.74
C GLU A 483 -12.04 15.11 -5.98
N ALA A 484 -11.50 14.28 -6.88
CA ALA A 484 -12.24 13.77 -8.05
C ALA A 484 -13.39 12.82 -7.68
N GLU A 485 -13.30 12.18 -6.50
CA GLU A 485 -14.28 11.21 -6.02
C GLU A 485 -15.44 11.82 -5.23
N GLU A 486 -15.38 13.12 -4.93
CA GLU A 486 -16.49 13.83 -4.29
C GLU A 486 -17.44 14.39 -5.34
N GLU A 487 -18.72 14.03 -5.23
CA GLU A 487 -19.76 14.48 -6.14
C GLU A 487 -19.98 16.01 -6.06
N ASN A 488 -19.46 16.65 -5.00
CA ASN A 488 -19.68 18.04 -4.60
C ASN A 488 -18.38 18.84 -4.33
N THR A 489 -17.28 18.65 -5.08
CA THR A 489 -16.11 19.55 -4.93
C THR A 489 -16.47 20.95 -5.45
N PRO A 490 -16.65 21.97 -4.58
CA PRO A 490 -17.33 23.20 -4.99
C PRO A 490 -16.47 24.06 -5.92
N GLU A 491 -15.14 24.08 -5.70
CA GLU A 491 -14.13 24.84 -6.44
C GLU A 491 -12.74 24.22 -6.28
N LEU A 492 -11.83 24.47 -7.25
CA LEU A 492 -10.41 24.19 -7.07
C LEU A 492 -9.81 25.20 -6.10
N THR A 493 -9.19 24.73 -5.03
CA THR A 493 -8.27 25.55 -4.23
C THR A 493 -6.98 25.79 -5.00
N THR A 494 -6.24 26.87 -4.73
CA THR A 494 -4.83 27.04 -5.16
C THR A 494 -3.98 26.97 -3.91
N SER A 495 -2.97 26.13 -3.88
CA SER A 495 -2.06 25.96 -2.75
C SER A 495 -0.88 26.91 -2.92
N TYR A 496 -0.66 27.77 -1.93
CA TYR A 496 0.42 28.72 -1.88
C TYR A 496 1.44 28.26 -0.84
N PHE A 497 2.70 28.17 -1.27
CA PHE A 497 3.84 27.82 -0.45
C PHE A 497 4.81 28.99 -0.47
N ILE A 498 4.90 29.69 0.65
CA ILE A 498 5.67 30.93 0.73
C ILE A 498 6.79 30.74 1.73
N ARG A 499 8.01 31.07 1.29
CA ARG A 499 9.20 31.04 2.12
C ARG A 499 9.98 32.34 1.98
N THR A 500 10.75 32.69 3.00
CA THR A 500 11.72 33.77 2.90
C THR A 500 13.03 33.26 2.31
N ARG A 501 13.79 34.14 1.65
CA ARG A 501 15.08 33.78 1.02
C ARG A 501 16.20 33.46 2.02
N SER A 502 16.07 33.89 3.27
CA SER A 502 17.14 33.85 4.27
C SER A 502 16.60 33.47 5.63
N ASN A 503 17.28 32.55 6.31
CA ASN A 503 17.00 32.22 7.70
C ASN A 503 17.56 33.26 8.69
N VAL A 504 18.39 34.22 8.22
CA VAL A 504 19.07 35.21 9.06
C VAL A 504 18.24 36.47 9.20
N SER A 505 17.82 36.82 10.42
CA SER A 505 17.03 38.04 10.70
C SER A 505 17.81 38.97 11.64
N SER A 506 17.78 40.28 11.38
CA SER A 506 18.43 41.26 12.25
C SER A 506 17.58 41.55 13.49
N LEU A 507 18.21 41.55 14.67
CA LEU A 507 17.58 42.00 15.91
C LEU A 507 17.62 43.53 16.07
N LYS A 508 18.27 44.25 15.15
CA LYS A 508 18.52 45.70 15.28
C LYS A 508 17.20 46.47 15.45
N GLY A 509 17.06 47.16 16.58
CA GLY A 509 15.90 47.99 16.90
C GLY A 509 14.81 47.30 17.73
N TYR A 510 14.99 46.02 18.06
CA TYR A 510 14.15 45.24 18.97
C TYR A 510 14.99 44.68 20.12
N ASP A 511 14.36 44.42 21.25
CA ASP A 511 15.05 43.99 22.47
C ASP A 511 15.09 42.45 22.57
N TYR A 512 14.06 41.78 22.02
CA TYR A 512 13.91 40.33 22.09
C TYR A 512 13.46 39.74 20.76
N MET A 513 13.86 38.49 20.50
CA MET A 513 13.34 37.66 19.42
C MET A 513 12.96 36.29 19.97
N LEU A 514 11.80 35.81 19.54
CA LEU A 514 11.31 34.47 19.83
C LEU A 514 11.06 33.71 18.52
N ASP A 515 11.63 32.51 18.38
CA ASP A 515 11.32 31.59 17.28
C ASP A 515 10.23 30.61 17.68
N ARG A 516 9.08 30.70 17.02
CA ARG A 516 8.03 29.70 17.14
C ARG A 516 8.20 28.65 16.05
N SER A 517 9.06 27.68 16.31
CA SER A 517 9.03 26.38 15.64
C SER A 517 7.95 25.50 16.27
N MET A 518 7.41 24.53 15.52
CA MET A 518 6.17 23.78 15.85
C MET A 518 6.25 22.88 17.11
N PHE A 519 7.26 23.03 17.97
CA PHE A 519 7.56 22.17 19.13
C PHE A 519 7.94 22.96 20.38
N LEU A 520 7.15 23.96 20.78
CA LEU A 520 7.27 24.52 22.12
C LEU A 520 6.42 23.68 23.07
N ASP A 521 7.07 23.13 24.09
CA ASP A 521 6.39 22.45 25.20
C ASP A 521 5.48 23.45 25.91
N THR A 522 4.16 23.29 25.75
CA THR A 522 3.16 24.18 26.35
C THR A 522 3.13 24.13 27.88
N SER A 523 3.92 23.25 28.51
CA SER A 523 4.10 23.20 29.96
C SER A 523 5.14 24.20 30.49
N LEU A 524 5.93 24.83 29.63
CA LEU A 524 6.90 25.87 30.00
C LEU A 524 6.28 27.27 29.81
N SER A 525 6.23 28.07 30.89
CA SER A 525 5.78 29.46 30.86
C SER A 525 6.96 30.42 30.77
N ASP A 526 7.28 30.85 29.55
CA ASP A 526 8.28 31.89 29.34
C ASP A 526 7.78 33.25 29.87
N THR A 527 8.68 34.06 30.41
CA THR A 527 8.36 35.41 30.91
C THR A 527 9.17 36.47 30.17
N LEU A 528 8.51 37.57 29.81
CA LEU A 528 9.10 38.76 29.20
C LEU A 528 8.82 39.97 30.09
N ALA A 529 9.86 40.66 30.54
CA ALA A 529 9.72 41.83 31.44
C ALA A 529 8.81 41.55 32.66
N GLY A 530 8.88 40.33 33.22
CA GLY A 530 8.07 39.89 34.37
C GLY A 530 6.64 39.45 34.04
N SER A 531 6.22 39.50 32.77
CA SER A 531 4.91 39.04 32.31
C SER A 531 5.01 37.70 31.61
N VAL A 532 4.10 36.76 31.93
CA VAL A 532 4.02 35.47 31.24
C VAL A 532 3.63 35.68 29.79
N ILE A 533 4.34 35.02 28.88
CA ILE A 533 4.01 35.01 27.46
C ILE A 533 3.15 33.79 27.17
N THR A 534 2.06 33.99 26.44
CA THR A 534 1.23 32.88 25.96
C THR A 534 0.88 33.06 24.50
N TYR A 535 0.61 31.95 23.85
CA TYR A 535 0.29 31.87 22.43
C TYR A 535 -0.99 31.06 22.31
N SER A 536 -1.88 31.49 21.43
CA SER A 536 -2.98 30.64 21.02
C SER A 536 -3.13 30.71 19.51
N ASP A 537 -3.25 29.53 18.92
CA ASP A 537 -3.76 29.41 17.58
C ASP A 537 -5.27 29.36 17.71
N SER A 538 -5.95 30.37 17.18
CA SER A 538 -7.41 30.29 17.07
C SER A 538 -7.77 29.23 16.02
N VAL A 539 -9.00 28.72 16.11
CA VAL A 539 -9.59 27.83 15.10
C VAL A 539 -9.62 28.49 13.70
N ASP A 540 -9.56 29.83 13.65
CA ASP A 540 -9.52 30.64 12.42
C ASP A 540 -8.09 30.97 11.93
N TYR A 541 -7.06 30.37 12.56
CA TYR A 541 -5.64 30.52 12.25
C TYR A 541 -5.07 31.94 12.36
N SER A 542 -5.75 32.83 13.09
CA SER A 542 -5.18 34.13 13.47
C SER A 542 -4.10 33.91 14.54
N LEU A 543 -2.89 34.41 14.29
CA LEU A 543 -1.79 34.36 15.25
C LEU A 543 -2.09 35.24 16.45
N THR A 544 -2.41 34.64 17.60
CA THR A 544 -2.55 35.38 18.85
C THR A 544 -1.29 35.22 19.69
N PHE A 545 -0.72 36.36 20.07
CA PHE A 545 0.44 36.47 20.93
C PHE A 545 0.08 37.35 22.13
N MET A 546 0.30 36.87 23.35
CA MET A 546 -0.01 37.62 24.56
C MET A 546 1.23 37.84 25.40
N ILE A 547 1.45 39.08 25.83
CA ILE A 547 2.43 39.45 26.86
C ILE A 547 1.63 39.87 28.08
N GLY A 548 1.58 39.04 29.13
CA GLY A 548 0.73 39.27 30.29
C GLY A 548 -0.75 39.34 29.90
N LYS A 549 -1.39 40.51 30.07
CA LYS A 549 -2.78 40.76 29.66
C LYS A 549 -2.90 41.39 28.26
N THR A 550 -1.81 41.84 27.67
CA THR A 550 -1.80 42.53 26.38
C THR A 550 -1.94 41.53 25.25
N ARG A 551 -3.01 41.63 24.45
CA ARG A 551 -3.29 40.72 23.34
C ARG A 551 -2.92 41.32 21.97
N PHE A 552 -2.01 40.66 21.26
CA PHE A 552 -1.67 40.91 19.87
C PHE A 552 -2.33 39.87 18.97
N VAL A 553 -2.99 40.30 17.89
CA VAL A 553 -3.70 39.41 16.96
C VAL A 553 -3.27 39.76 15.55
N PHE A 554 -2.50 38.89 14.91
CA PHE A 554 -1.99 39.12 13.56
C PHE A 554 -2.85 38.34 12.54
N PRO A 555 -3.60 39.03 11.66
CA PRO A 555 -4.50 38.40 10.70
C PRO A 555 -3.72 37.81 9.52
N THR A 556 -3.27 36.57 9.67
CA THR A 556 -2.58 35.78 8.63
C THR A 556 -3.44 35.56 7.39
N ASN A 557 -4.76 35.39 7.56
CA ASN A 557 -5.72 35.28 6.45
C ASN A 557 -5.72 36.53 5.55
N GLU A 558 -5.63 37.73 6.13
CA GLU A 558 -5.57 38.97 5.34
C GLU A 558 -4.24 39.09 4.60
N LEU A 559 -3.13 38.65 5.21
CA LEU A 559 -1.84 38.59 4.53
C LEU A 559 -1.88 37.61 3.35
N ALA A 560 -2.44 36.41 3.54
CA ALA A 560 -2.64 35.43 2.50
C ALA A 560 -3.52 35.99 1.36
N LEU A 561 -4.62 36.68 1.71
CA LEU A 561 -5.50 37.31 0.72
C LEU A 561 -4.76 38.40 -0.09
N ARG A 562 -3.93 39.23 0.57
CA ARG A 562 -3.10 40.24 -0.11
C ARG A 562 -2.14 39.62 -1.11
N ILE A 563 -1.50 38.51 -0.75
CA ILE A 563 -0.60 37.77 -1.65
C ILE A 563 -1.36 37.29 -2.90
N VAL A 564 -2.56 36.71 -2.72
CA VAL A 564 -3.40 36.27 -3.84
C VAL A 564 -3.81 37.46 -4.73
N GLN A 565 -4.20 38.58 -4.13
CA GLN A 565 -4.60 39.78 -4.88
C GLN A 565 -3.43 40.42 -5.66
N GLN A 566 -2.19 40.23 -5.19
CA GLN A 566 -0.97 40.78 -5.78
C GLN A 566 -0.19 39.77 -6.63
N GLU A 567 -0.77 38.61 -6.96
CA GLU A 567 -0.08 37.51 -7.66
C GLU A 567 0.69 37.97 -8.92
N LYS A 568 0.08 38.86 -9.72
CA LYS A 568 0.72 39.43 -10.92
C LYS A 568 2.01 40.20 -10.62
N GLN A 569 2.05 40.91 -9.49
CA GLN A 569 3.21 41.72 -9.07
C GLN A 569 4.29 40.83 -8.43
N LEU A 570 3.88 39.71 -7.83
CA LEU A 570 4.78 38.77 -7.16
C LEU A 570 5.43 37.75 -8.10
N LYS A 571 5.10 37.76 -9.39
CA LYS A 571 5.61 36.82 -10.39
C LYS A 571 7.15 36.74 -10.44
N ALA A 572 7.85 37.85 -10.17
CA ALA A 572 9.32 37.88 -10.11
C ALA A 572 9.92 37.05 -8.95
N TYR A 573 9.13 36.77 -7.91
CA TYR A 573 9.51 35.99 -6.74
C TYR A 573 9.00 34.54 -6.81
N GLU A 574 8.29 34.19 -7.88
CA GLU A 574 7.77 32.85 -8.10
C GLU A 574 8.88 31.89 -8.53
N ASN A 575 9.00 30.75 -7.85
CA ASN A 575 9.90 29.69 -8.27
C ASN A 575 9.25 28.89 -9.41
N GLN A 576 9.57 29.25 -10.65
CA GLN A 576 9.02 28.63 -11.86
C GLN A 576 9.27 27.11 -11.94
N ALA A 577 10.33 26.58 -11.29
CA ALA A 577 10.63 25.15 -11.32
C ALA A 577 9.68 24.34 -10.42
N SER A 578 9.22 24.92 -9.31
CA SER A 578 8.34 24.26 -8.34
C SER A 578 6.89 24.75 -8.38
N SER A 579 6.62 25.92 -8.95
CA SER A 579 5.26 26.37 -9.26
C SER A 579 4.68 25.60 -10.44
N GLN A 580 3.64 24.81 -10.20
CA GLN A 580 2.96 24.01 -11.22
C GLN A 580 1.45 24.07 -11.02
N ALA A 581 0.74 24.51 -12.05
CA ALA A 581 -0.71 24.73 -12.07
C ALA A 581 -1.29 25.42 -10.82
N LEU A 582 -1.91 24.66 -9.91
CA LEU A 582 -2.56 25.14 -8.69
C LEU A 582 -1.61 25.23 -7.50
N ASN A 583 -0.34 24.88 -7.67
CA ASN A 583 0.69 25.06 -6.66
C ASN A 583 1.54 26.28 -7.01
N ARG A 584 1.54 27.27 -6.13
CA ARG A 584 2.31 28.51 -6.27
C ARG A 584 3.39 28.58 -5.20
N ASN A 585 4.64 28.50 -5.63
CA ASN A 585 5.80 28.58 -4.74
C ASN A 585 6.44 29.96 -4.87
N TYR A 586 6.43 30.74 -3.79
CA TYR A 586 7.03 32.07 -3.75
C TYR A 586 8.19 32.14 -2.76
N THR A 587 9.28 32.79 -3.18
CA THR A 587 10.37 33.19 -2.28
C THR A 587 10.32 34.70 -2.08
N LEU A 588 9.57 35.15 -1.07
CA LEU A 588 9.31 36.57 -0.85
C LEU A 588 10.38 37.24 0.04
N PRO A 589 10.62 38.54 -0.13
CA PRO A 589 11.32 39.37 0.85
C PRO A 589 10.63 39.33 2.21
N LYS A 590 11.41 39.42 3.30
CA LYS A 590 10.88 39.32 4.67
C LYS A 590 9.92 40.46 4.99
N GLU A 591 10.19 41.63 4.42
CA GLU A 591 9.42 42.85 4.59
C GLU A 591 7.96 42.67 4.13
N MET A 592 7.72 41.78 3.16
CA MET A 592 6.36 41.47 2.68
C MET A 592 5.60 40.52 3.62
N LEU A 593 6.28 39.90 4.59
CA LEU A 593 5.75 38.89 5.50
C LEU A 593 5.81 39.32 6.97
N GLN A 594 5.92 40.64 7.20
CA GLN A 594 5.92 41.25 8.52
C GLN A 594 4.55 41.86 8.85
N LEU A 595 4.05 41.57 10.05
CA LEU A 595 2.87 42.18 10.62
C LEU A 595 3.26 42.85 11.93
N MET A 596 3.03 44.16 12.06
CA MET A 596 3.42 44.93 13.24
C MET A 596 2.21 45.44 14.00
N GLN A 597 2.29 45.39 15.33
CA GLN A 597 1.33 46.00 16.24
C GLN A 597 2.06 46.64 17.41
N GLU A 598 1.55 47.78 17.87
CA GLU A 598 2.05 48.46 19.06
C GLU A 598 0.88 48.67 20.04
N LYS A 599 1.00 48.08 21.23
CA LYS A 599 -0.01 48.13 22.30
C LYS A 599 0.67 48.13 23.65
N GLU A 600 0.12 48.90 24.60
CA GLU A 600 0.47 48.86 26.03
C GLU A 600 1.99 48.86 26.32
N GLY A 601 2.75 49.69 25.59
CA GLY A 601 4.21 49.84 25.79
C GLY A 601 5.07 48.74 25.16
N PHE A 602 4.50 47.87 24.32
CA PHE A 602 5.23 46.91 23.51
C PHE A 602 4.94 47.13 22.03
N ARG A 603 6.00 47.10 21.22
CA ARG A 603 5.94 46.97 19.77
C ARG A 603 6.34 45.54 19.40
N VAL A 604 5.40 44.80 18.84
CA VAL A 604 5.60 43.41 18.43
C VAL A 604 5.48 43.31 16.90
N MET A 605 6.50 42.74 16.29
CA MET A 605 6.51 42.35 14.88
C MET A 605 6.46 40.84 14.76
N ALA A 606 5.40 40.31 14.18
CA ALA A 606 5.32 38.93 13.73
C ALA A 606 5.89 38.84 12.31
N GLN A 607 7.02 38.17 12.14
CA GLN A 607 7.66 37.92 10.85
C GLN A 607 7.51 36.45 10.48
N LEU A 608 6.72 36.19 9.44
CA LEU A 608 6.54 34.83 8.91
C LEU A 608 7.77 34.43 8.09
N GLN A 609 8.37 33.29 8.45
CA GLN A 609 9.43 32.64 7.67
C GLN A 609 8.83 31.71 6.62
N GLU A 610 7.72 31.06 6.97
CA GLU A 610 6.96 30.20 6.09
C GLU A 610 5.47 30.48 6.27
N LEU A 611 4.73 30.49 5.17
CA LEU A 611 3.27 30.62 5.15
C LEU A 611 2.71 29.70 4.07
N ASN A 612 1.98 28.68 4.48
CA ASN A 612 1.32 27.73 3.59
C ASN A 612 -0.19 27.87 3.73
N PHE A 613 -0.90 28.07 2.63
CA PHE A 613 -2.36 28.19 2.64
C PHE A 613 -2.99 27.71 1.35
N GLU A 614 -4.26 27.34 1.43
CA GLU A 614 -5.13 27.08 0.29
C GLU A 614 -6.04 28.28 0.03
N TYR A 615 -6.32 28.58 -1.23
CA TYR A 615 -7.24 29.65 -1.58
C TYR A 615 -8.31 29.14 -2.54
N ALA A 616 -9.59 29.28 -2.18
CA ALA A 616 -10.70 29.12 -3.11
C ALA A 616 -11.45 30.45 -3.26
N LYS A 617 -11.93 30.75 -4.46
CA LYS A 617 -12.53 32.06 -4.77
C LYS A 617 -13.73 32.38 -3.88
N LYS A 618 -14.56 31.39 -3.56
CA LYS A 618 -15.74 31.55 -2.68
C LYS A 618 -15.43 31.43 -1.19
N GLN A 619 -14.40 30.68 -0.81
CA GLN A 619 -14.11 30.36 0.60
C GLN A 619 -13.01 31.25 1.19
N GLY A 620 -12.25 31.95 0.35
CA GLY A 620 -11.09 32.73 0.78
C GLY A 620 -9.87 31.85 1.11
N PRO A 621 -8.85 32.44 1.74
CA PRO A 621 -7.66 31.71 2.17
C PRO A 621 -7.93 30.88 3.43
N LYS A 622 -7.45 29.64 3.43
CA LYS A 622 -7.41 28.72 4.56
C LYS A 622 -5.95 28.42 4.89
N ILE A 623 -5.45 28.90 6.02
CA ILE A 623 -4.06 28.64 6.44
C ILE A 623 -3.91 27.17 6.80
N LEU A 624 -2.86 26.54 6.28
CA LEU A 624 -2.50 25.17 6.58
C LEU A 624 -1.41 25.10 7.64
N SER A 625 -0.38 25.93 7.48
CA SER A 625 0.75 26.00 8.42
C SER A 625 1.52 27.30 8.25
N PHE A 626 2.29 27.66 9.28
CA PHE A 626 3.20 28.79 9.26
C PHE A 626 4.40 28.53 10.17
N ARG A 627 5.48 29.28 9.94
CA ARG A 627 6.59 29.45 10.89
C ARG A 627 6.78 30.94 11.14
N VAL A 628 6.80 31.37 12.39
CA VAL A 628 6.82 32.79 12.76
C VAL A 628 7.92 33.11 13.76
N LEU A 629 8.61 34.23 13.55
CA LEU A 629 9.47 34.88 14.53
C LEU A 629 8.77 36.10 15.10
N TYR A 630 8.72 36.25 16.41
CA TYR A 630 8.25 37.47 17.06
C TYR A 630 9.45 38.33 17.47
N PHE A 631 9.51 39.57 16.98
CA PHE A 631 10.46 40.57 17.42
C PHE A 631 9.75 41.57 18.31
N ILE A 632 10.29 41.80 19.51
CA ILE A 632 9.60 42.55 20.55
C ILE A 632 10.51 43.68 20.99
N LYS A 633 9.96 44.89 20.97
CA LYS A 633 10.59 46.08 21.52
C LYS A 633 9.73 46.61 22.65
N GLN A 634 10.33 46.86 23.80
CA GLN A 634 9.68 47.53 24.90
C GLN A 634 9.78 49.04 24.66
N THR A 635 8.65 49.69 24.36
CA THR A 635 8.58 51.12 24.04
C THR A 635 8.33 52.00 25.26
N ARG A 636 7.98 51.41 26.42
CA ARG A 636 7.96 52.07 27.74
C ARG A 636 8.47 51.11 28.83
N THR A 637 9.35 51.61 29.70
CA THR A 637 9.64 50.98 30.99
C THR A 637 8.36 50.96 31.81
N VAL A 638 7.81 49.77 32.07
CA VAL A 638 6.79 49.61 33.11
C VAL A 638 7.51 49.86 34.43
N ASP A 639 7.15 50.94 35.11
CA ASP A 639 7.68 51.28 36.42
C ASP A 639 7.41 50.11 37.38
N GLN A 640 8.45 49.38 37.79
CA GLN A 640 8.38 48.28 38.77
C GLN A 640 8.21 48.81 40.21
N ARG A 641 7.27 49.74 40.42
CA ARG A 641 6.90 50.23 41.75
C ARG A 641 5.39 50.33 41.91
N ALA A 642 4.71 49.19 41.93
CA ALA A 642 3.47 49.01 42.66
C ALA A 642 3.03 47.54 42.65
N SER A 643 3.65 46.70 43.50
CA SER A 643 3.00 45.62 44.28
C SER A 643 4.10 44.70 44.86
N GLN A 644 4.64 45.11 46.01
CA GLN A 644 4.98 44.15 47.07
C GLN A 644 3.70 43.79 47.81
#